data_AF-A0A1U7NAA4-F1
#
_entry.id   AF-A0A1U7NAA4-F1
#
_cell.length_a   1.000
_cell.length_b   1.000
_cell.length_c   1.000
_cell.angle_alpha   90.00
_cell.angle_beta   90.00
_cell.angle_gamma   90.00
#
_symmetry.space_group_name_H-M   'P 1'
#
loop_
_entity.id
_entity.type
_entity.pdbx_description
1 polymer ?
#
loop_
_entity_poly.entity_id
_entity_poly.type
_entity_poly.pdbx_seq_one_letter_code
_entity_poly.pdbx_strand_id
1 'polypeptide(L)'
;MIQQFPLGNIASNLEIAIASYDIVGTILTLEEFPQHWATIQNNLGAAYRDRIKGDRAENIEQAITAYQHAIQIRIKSAFPQQWAMTQHNLGNAYLERIKGDRAENIELAITPYKHAIQIYTKSAFPQHWATIQNNLGAAYNNRIKGDRADNIEQAITAYQHALQIRTKSEFSQDWATTQHNLGNAYSDRIKGDRAENIEQAIIAYQHALQIRTKSEFSQDWASTQNNLGNAYKNRIKGDRADNIEQAITAYQHALQILTKSEFPKKWALTQNNLGTAYNNRIKGDRADNIEQAIAHYENALQILTKSEFPKKWATTQNNLGTAYSDRIKGDRADNIEQAIAHHNNTLQILTKSEFPQDWATTQNNLGTAYSERIKGDRAENIEQAITAYQHALQILTKSAFPQDWATTQNNFGLTYTNRIKGDRAENIEQAITAFQHALQIYAKSAFPQNWAMTQNNLGIAYNNRIKGDRAENIEQAITAFQHALQIWTPENFPINCLTASRNLGNVALKNNNLQLAIEGYALAIQAIEQSRSWAIDEERRQEILADSIDVYDKIIQACLNLSQIEKAVEYTERSRAQRLVDMMASNELYQGGDIVPELEQHLQDYEELQRRINALREELQRRINALGFGSASETVPVLAGSPNKTMSLGMAVKQSGQSLTREALLKYEKEIQALEAQKQQVWQQLRRYDPVLAGQVQVEHLDWEQMQQLIEESTTALLSFYTTREDTHIFILRKDRSPQVFTCVGQGRKRLQIWLLENWFIPYVEAQSEWKQNMGDFLEKLAERLQLQELVAHYLTGIEELIIVPHIFLHQIPFAALPIVDPPQPPLIRGEQEGLSPLKTGEQEGLLPENAAIVPPLLSYAL
;
A
#
# COMPACT_ATOMS: atom_id res chain seq x y z
N MET A 1 8.25 -5.85 59.66
CA MET A 1 8.37 -4.41 59.99
C MET A 1 9.37 -3.68 59.10
N ILE A 2 10.70 -3.76 59.29
CA ILE A 2 11.66 -2.92 58.53
C ILE A 2 11.50 -3.03 57.00
N GLN A 3 11.35 -4.25 56.45
CA GLN A 3 11.07 -4.48 55.01
C GLN A 3 9.80 -3.75 54.49
N GLN A 4 8.83 -3.49 55.36
CA GLN A 4 7.54 -2.85 55.05
C GLN A 4 7.50 -1.37 55.48
N PHE A 5 8.63 -0.80 55.91
CA PHE A 5 8.66 0.57 56.39
C PHE A 5 8.59 1.54 55.19
N PRO A 6 7.54 2.39 55.07
CA PRO A 6 7.26 3.16 53.85
C PRO A 6 8.13 4.42 53.72
N LEU A 7 8.92 4.74 54.75
CA LEU A 7 9.85 5.86 54.77
C LEU A 7 11.29 5.34 54.66
N GLY A 8 12.13 6.05 53.90
CA GLY A 8 13.52 5.68 53.64
C GLY A 8 13.75 4.97 52.31
N ASN A 9 15.00 4.62 52.03
CA ASN A 9 15.39 3.98 50.77
C ASN A 9 15.05 2.47 50.80
N ILE A 10 14.13 2.03 49.94
CA ILE A 10 13.64 0.64 49.88
C ILE A 10 14.79 -0.37 49.76
N ALA A 11 15.80 -0.10 48.93
CA ALA A 11 16.95 -0.99 48.78
C ALA A 11 17.78 -1.10 50.07
N SER A 12 17.90 -0.04 50.86
CA SER A 12 18.55 -0.10 52.18
C SER A 12 17.67 -0.77 53.24
N ASN A 13 16.34 -0.57 53.22
CA ASN A 13 15.41 -1.27 54.11
C ASN A 13 15.45 -2.79 53.86
N LEU A 14 15.66 -3.22 52.61
CA LEU A 14 15.87 -4.63 52.24
C LEU A 14 17.20 -5.19 52.75
N GLU A 15 18.33 -4.49 52.59
CA GLU A 15 19.61 -4.97 53.15
C GLU A 15 19.56 -5.12 54.68
N ILE A 16 18.93 -4.17 55.38
CA ILE A 16 18.75 -4.25 56.84
C ILE A 16 17.85 -5.44 57.21
N ALA A 17 16.79 -5.70 56.44
CA ALA A 17 15.92 -6.85 56.67
C ALA A 17 16.67 -8.19 56.46
N ILE A 18 17.45 -8.32 55.40
CA ILE A 18 18.29 -9.50 55.12
C ILE A 18 19.26 -9.74 56.27
N ALA A 19 20.10 -8.75 56.61
CA ALA A 19 21.07 -8.88 57.69
C ALA A 19 20.42 -9.16 59.06
N SER A 20 19.22 -8.62 59.31
CA SER A 20 18.44 -8.93 60.52
C SER A 20 17.95 -10.37 60.54
N TYR A 21 17.49 -10.91 59.39
CA TYR A 21 17.07 -12.30 59.28
C TYR A 21 18.24 -13.28 59.38
N ASP A 22 19.40 -12.94 58.82
CA ASP A 22 20.62 -13.74 58.95
C ASP A 22 21.08 -13.81 60.43
N ILE A 23 21.14 -12.67 61.13
CA ILE A 23 21.51 -12.61 62.55
C ILE A 23 20.49 -13.33 63.44
N VAL A 24 19.19 -13.13 63.24
CA VAL A 24 18.17 -13.85 64.04
C VAL A 24 18.16 -15.35 63.70
N GLY A 25 18.58 -15.74 62.48
CA GLY A 25 18.76 -17.13 62.07
C GLY A 25 19.91 -17.88 62.74
N THR A 26 20.90 -17.19 63.33
CA THR A 26 21.93 -17.82 64.17
C THR A 26 21.52 -17.94 65.64
N ILE A 27 20.50 -17.20 66.08
CA ILE A 27 19.97 -17.22 67.45
C ILE A 27 18.79 -18.19 67.57
N LEU A 28 17.86 -18.15 66.62
CA LEU A 28 16.71 -19.05 66.56
C LEU A 28 17.02 -20.20 65.60
N THR A 29 17.85 -21.13 66.09
CA THR A 29 18.45 -22.22 65.31
C THR A 29 17.42 -23.25 64.83
N LEU A 30 17.81 -24.05 63.84
CA LEU A 30 17.02 -25.19 63.34
C LEU A 30 16.78 -26.25 64.42
N GLU A 31 17.74 -26.48 65.31
CA GLU A 31 17.67 -27.55 66.32
C GLU A 31 16.80 -27.14 67.52
N GLU A 32 16.91 -25.89 67.97
CA GLU A 32 16.20 -25.40 69.16
C GLU A 32 14.82 -24.80 68.82
N PHE A 33 14.69 -24.12 67.68
CA PHE A 33 13.50 -23.35 67.31
C PHE A 33 13.03 -23.59 65.85
N PRO A 34 12.87 -24.85 65.39
CA PRO A 34 12.67 -25.20 63.97
C PRO A 34 11.55 -24.43 63.27
N GLN A 35 10.41 -24.20 63.93
CA GLN A 35 9.27 -23.47 63.34
C GLN A 35 9.56 -21.97 63.16
N HIS A 36 10.28 -21.36 64.09
CA HIS A 36 10.71 -19.95 63.98
C HIS A 36 11.81 -19.82 62.94
N TRP A 37 12.80 -20.71 62.94
CA TRP A 37 13.85 -20.79 61.92
C TRP A 37 13.27 -20.90 60.51
N ALA A 38 12.35 -21.83 60.27
CA ALA A 38 11.69 -22.00 58.97
C ALA A 38 10.82 -20.79 58.56
N THR A 39 10.36 -19.99 59.54
CA THR A 39 9.65 -18.74 59.29
C THR A 39 10.61 -17.60 58.93
N ILE A 40 11.78 -17.54 59.56
CA ILE A 40 12.89 -16.65 59.18
C ILE A 40 13.35 -16.97 57.77
N GLN A 41 13.64 -18.25 57.46
CA GLN A 41 14.08 -18.70 56.13
C GLN A 41 13.09 -18.33 55.01
N ASN A 42 11.77 -18.49 55.20
CA ASN A 42 10.78 -18.01 54.21
C ASN A 42 10.81 -16.48 54.03
N ASN A 43 11.03 -15.71 55.09
CA ASN A 43 11.00 -14.26 55.02
C ASN A 43 12.32 -13.69 54.45
N LEU A 44 13.44 -14.31 54.79
CA LEU A 44 14.76 -14.13 54.17
C LEU A 44 14.70 -14.41 52.67
N GLY A 45 14.05 -15.51 52.26
CA GLY A 45 13.83 -15.82 50.85
C GLY A 45 13.04 -14.76 50.10
N ALA A 46 12.00 -14.18 50.75
CA ALA A 46 11.27 -13.06 50.17
C ALA A 46 12.12 -11.77 50.10
N ALA A 47 12.91 -11.47 51.13
CA ALA A 47 13.81 -10.33 51.14
C ALA A 47 14.92 -10.44 50.07
N TYR A 48 15.48 -11.63 49.85
CA TYR A 48 16.41 -11.90 48.75
C TYR A 48 15.75 -11.80 47.38
N ARG A 49 14.56 -12.38 47.18
CA ARG A 49 13.81 -12.27 45.91
C ARG A 49 13.47 -10.81 45.61
N ASP A 50 13.16 -9.98 46.60
CA ASP A 50 12.79 -8.58 46.38
C ASP A 50 14.03 -7.65 46.40
N ARG A 51 15.24 -8.18 46.60
CA ARG A 51 16.49 -7.41 46.73
C ARG A 51 16.87 -6.68 45.44
N ILE A 52 17.23 -5.40 45.62
CA ILE A 52 17.58 -4.46 44.55
C ILE A 52 19.11 -4.37 44.33
N LYS A 53 19.93 -4.61 45.36
CA LYS A 53 21.41 -4.56 45.28
C LYS A 53 22.02 -5.94 45.01
N GLY A 54 23.25 -5.95 44.51
CA GLY A 54 23.98 -7.17 44.15
C GLY A 54 23.54 -7.76 42.80
N ASP A 55 24.06 -8.94 42.45
CA ASP A 55 23.62 -9.64 41.25
C ASP A 55 22.20 -10.22 41.44
N ARG A 56 21.32 -9.95 40.46
CA ARG A 56 19.93 -10.43 40.48
C ARG A 56 19.85 -11.94 40.34
N ALA A 57 20.76 -12.57 39.60
CA ALA A 57 20.72 -14.02 39.41
C ALA A 57 21.09 -14.76 40.72
N GLU A 58 22.15 -14.33 41.40
CA GLU A 58 22.54 -14.82 42.72
C GLU A 58 21.44 -14.58 43.78
N ASN A 59 20.86 -13.38 43.83
CA ASN A 59 19.77 -13.06 44.76
C ASN A 59 18.57 -14.03 44.63
N ILE A 60 18.24 -14.49 43.41
CA ILE A 60 17.16 -15.47 43.20
C ILE A 60 17.58 -16.89 43.62
N GLU A 61 18.84 -17.30 43.43
CA GLU A 61 19.31 -18.59 43.97
C GLU A 61 19.24 -18.61 45.51
N GLN A 62 19.73 -17.55 46.17
CA GLN A 62 19.64 -17.42 47.64
C GLN A 62 18.19 -17.44 48.14
N ALA A 63 17.27 -16.82 47.40
CA ALA A 63 15.83 -16.91 47.68
C ALA A 63 15.31 -18.36 47.58
N ILE A 64 15.66 -19.08 46.52
CA ILE A 64 15.27 -20.48 46.29
C ILE A 64 15.80 -21.37 47.42
N THR A 65 17.08 -21.24 47.81
CA THR A 65 17.68 -22.01 48.91
C THR A 65 16.95 -21.76 50.24
N ALA A 66 16.69 -20.50 50.59
CA ALA A 66 15.97 -20.16 51.82
C ALA A 66 14.52 -20.68 51.84
N TYR A 67 13.82 -20.68 50.69
CA TYR A 67 12.51 -21.32 50.59
C TYR A 67 12.58 -22.86 50.68
N GLN A 68 13.59 -23.50 50.10
CA GLN A 68 13.81 -24.94 50.21
C GLN A 68 14.07 -25.35 51.67
N HIS A 69 14.93 -24.61 52.39
CA HIS A 69 15.14 -24.77 53.83
C HIS A 69 13.84 -24.66 54.63
N ALA A 70 13.03 -23.63 54.38
CA ALA A 70 11.76 -23.44 55.06
C ALA A 70 10.76 -24.60 54.83
N ILE A 71 10.78 -25.24 53.66
CA ILE A 71 9.91 -26.38 53.31
C ILE A 71 10.28 -27.67 54.05
N GLN A 72 11.54 -27.85 54.47
CA GLN A 72 11.98 -29.04 55.22
C GLN A 72 11.23 -29.21 56.55
N ILE A 73 10.88 -28.09 57.20
CA ILE A 73 10.16 -28.07 58.49
C ILE A 73 8.68 -27.75 58.30
N ARG A 74 8.33 -26.81 57.41
CA ARG A 74 6.93 -26.49 57.09
C ARG A 74 6.32 -27.57 56.19
N ILE A 75 6.18 -28.80 56.68
CA ILE A 75 5.64 -29.92 55.90
C ILE A 75 4.11 -29.88 55.82
N LYS A 76 3.54 -30.40 54.73
CA LYS A 76 2.09 -30.34 54.41
C LYS A 76 1.18 -30.87 55.53
N SER A 77 1.60 -31.92 56.24
CA SER A 77 0.81 -32.58 57.28
C SER A 77 0.76 -31.79 58.60
N ALA A 78 1.85 -31.11 58.97
CA ALA A 78 1.97 -30.39 60.24
C ALA A 78 1.60 -28.90 60.10
N PHE A 79 2.00 -28.26 58.99
CA PHE A 79 1.86 -26.81 58.80
C PHE A 79 1.26 -26.49 57.41
N PRO A 80 0.08 -27.03 57.03
CA PRO A 80 -0.44 -26.99 55.67
C PRO A 80 -0.48 -25.60 55.03
N GLN A 81 -0.94 -24.58 55.77
CA GLN A 81 -1.00 -23.20 55.27
C GLN A 81 0.40 -22.58 55.09
N GLN A 82 1.31 -22.77 56.06
CA GLN A 82 2.67 -22.23 55.97
C GLN A 82 3.48 -22.94 54.88
N TRP A 83 3.28 -24.25 54.68
CA TRP A 83 3.80 -25.00 53.54
C TRP A 83 3.31 -24.39 52.23
N ALA A 84 1.99 -24.21 52.06
CA ALA A 84 1.40 -23.69 50.83
C ALA A 84 1.87 -22.26 50.50
N MET A 85 2.03 -21.39 51.50
CA MET A 85 2.64 -20.06 51.33
C MET A 85 4.09 -20.16 50.84
N THR A 86 4.88 -21.05 51.44
CA THR A 86 6.30 -21.24 51.08
C THR A 86 6.43 -21.86 49.68
N GLN A 87 5.52 -22.77 49.30
CA GLN A 87 5.42 -23.32 47.94
C GLN A 87 5.03 -22.24 46.91
N HIS A 88 4.03 -21.38 47.19
CA HIS A 88 3.70 -20.25 46.29
C HIS A 88 4.89 -19.32 46.08
N ASN A 89 5.58 -18.96 47.17
CA ASN A 89 6.78 -18.14 47.14
C ASN A 89 7.93 -18.78 46.33
N LEU A 90 8.21 -20.07 46.54
CA LEU A 90 9.20 -20.84 45.79
C LEU A 90 8.85 -20.90 44.29
N GLY A 91 7.57 -21.07 43.95
CA GLY A 91 7.10 -21.02 42.56
C GLY A 91 7.39 -19.69 41.89
N ASN A 92 7.18 -18.57 42.60
CA ASN A 92 7.55 -17.23 42.10
C ASN A 92 9.05 -17.11 41.86
N ALA A 93 9.88 -17.58 42.80
CA ALA A 93 11.34 -17.52 42.67
C ALA A 93 11.87 -18.37 41.49
N TYR A 94 11.32 -19.57 41.26
CA TYR A 94 11.65 -20.36 40.06
C TYR A 94 11.17 -19.67 38.76
N LEU A 95 10.00 -19.01 38.77
CA LEU A 95 9.50 -18.29 37.59
C LEU A 95 10.37 -17.06 37.25
N GLU A 96 11.00 -16.44 38.25
CA GLU A 96 11.96 -15.34 38.08
C GLU A 96 13.41 -15.81 37.83
N ARG A 97 13.70 -17.11 37.97
CA ARG A 97 15.07 -17.64 37.96
C ARG A 97 15.80 -17.42 36.64
N ILE A 98 16.99 -16.81 36.76
CA ILE A 98 17.88 -16.41 35.67
C ILE A 98 18.91 -17.50 35.32
N LYS A 99 19.41 -18.26 36.32
CA LYS A 99 20.37 -19.34 36.09
C LYS A 99 19.67 -20.65 35.68
N GLY A 100 20.37 -21.51 34.94
CA GLY A 100 19.85 -22.80 34.46
C GLY A 100 18.97 -22.68 33.21
N ASP A 101 18.41 -23.80 32.75
CA ASP A 101 17.50 -23.79 31.60
C ASP A 101 16.17 -23.11 31.91
N ARG A 102 15.69 -22.28 30.98
CA ARG A 102 14.45 -21.52 31.15
C ARG A 102 13.21 -22.41 31.11
N ALA A 103 13.22 -23.50 30.34
CA ALA A 103 12.07 -24.40 30.27
C ALA A 103 11.93 -25.23 31.56
N GLU A 104 13.05 -25.70 32.12
CA GLU A 104 13.09 -26.38 33.42
C GLU A 104 12.69 -25.47 34.58
N ASN A 105 13.19 -24.23 34.61
CA ASN A 105 12.79 -23.25 35.62
C ASN A 105 11.25 -23.01 35.64
N ILE A 106 10.57 -23.14 34.50
CA ILE A 106 9.10 -23.00 34.43
C ILE A 106 8.37 -24.27 34.92
N GLU A 107 8.86 -25.48 34.62
CA GLU A 107 8.29 -26.71 35.23
C GLU A 107 8.50 -26.73 36.76
N LEU A 108 9.66 -26.25 37.22
CA LEU A 108 9.98 -26.05 38.64
C LEU A 108 9.10 -24.99 39.30
N ALA A 109 8.61 -23.99 38.57
CA ALA A 109 7.63 -23.01 39.08
C ALA A 109 6.20 -23.57 39.17
N ILE A 110 5.77 -24.34 38.15
CA ILE A 110 4.43 -24.92 38.06
C ILE A 110 4.14 -25.90 39.21
N THR A 111 5.14 -26.66 39.64
CA THR A 111 4.97 -27.73 40.64
C THR A 111 4.61 -27.18 42.05
N PRO A 112 5.33 -26.20 42.62
CA PRO A 112 4.94 -25.54 43.86
C PRO A 112 3.60 -24.79 43.79
N TYR A 113 3.23 -24.20 42.65
CA TYR A 113 1.89 -23.61 42.48
C TYR A 113 0.78 -24.67 42.57
N LYS A 114 0.97 -25.83 41.93
CA LYS A 114 0.05 -26.98 42.03
C LYS A 114 -0.02 -27.51 43.47
N HIS A 115 1.09 -27.54 44.21
CA HIS A 115 1.12 -27.88 45.63
C HIS A 115 0.32 -26.89 46.49
N ALA A 116 0.53 -25.59 46.31
CA ALA A 116 -0.12 -24.56 47.11
C ALA A 116 -1.65 -24.56 46.95
N ILE A 117 -2.17 -24.77 45.73
CA ILE A 117 -3.61 -24.85 45.44
C ILE A 117 -4.30 -26.05 46.15
N GLN A 118 -3.57 -27.10 46.55
CA GLN A 118 -4.13 -28.23 47.31
C GLN A 118 -4.55 -27.85 48.75
N ILE A 119 -4.06 -26.72 49.27
CA ILE A 119 -4.43 -26.19 50.59
C ILE A 119 -5.22 -24.89 50.43
N TYR A 120 -4.70 -23.97 49.61
CA TYR A 120 -5.37 -22.72 49.27
C TYR A 120 -6.41 -22.95 48.17
N THR A 121 -7.56 -23.51 48.56
CA THR A 121 -8.70 -23.76 47.68
C THR A 121 -9.58 -22.50 47.53
N LYS A 122 -10.42 -22.45 46.48
CA LYS A 122 -11.37 -21.35 46.24
C LYS A 122 -12.30 -21.08 47.43
N SER A 123 -12.74 -22.12 48.13
CA SER A 123 -13.71 -22.00 49.23
C SER A 123 -13.09 -21.62 50.58
N ALA A 124 -11.87 -22.07 50.86
CA ALA A 124 -11.21 -21.81 52.15
C ALA A 124 -10.29 -20.57 52.12
N PHE A 125 -9.64 -20.29 50.98
CA PHE A 125 -8.67 -19.20 50.86
C PHE A 125 -8.77 -18.50 49.49
N PRO A 126 -9.93 -17.90 49.14
CA PRO A 126 -10.22 -17.38 47.81
C PRO A 126 -9.15 -16.44 47.24
N GLN A 127 -8.64 -15.49 48.03
CA GLN A 127 -7.63 -14.51 47.60
C GLN A 127 -6.27 -15.18 47.27
N HIS A 128 -5.81 -16.11 48.11
CA HIS A 128 -4.57 -16.86 47.85
C HIS A 128 -4.73 -17.78 46.64
N TRP A 129 -5.85 -18.51 46.56
CA TRP A 129 -6.18 -19.34 45.39
C TRP A 129 -6.15 -18.53 44.09
N ALA A 130 -6.84 -17.40 44.03
CA ALA A 130 -6.87 -16.54 42.85
C ALA A 130 -5.50 -15.97 42.47
N THR A 131 -4.67 -15.63 43.46
CA THR A 131 -3.30 -15.15 43.24
C THR A 131 -2.40 -16.25 42.67
N ILE A 132 -2.52 -17.48 43.18
CA ILE A 132 -1.75 -18.62 42.65
C ILE A 132 -2.27 -19.03 41.27
N GLN A 133 -3.59 -18.96 41.01
CA GLN A 133 -4.17 -19.18 39.68
C GLN A 133 -3.65 -18.16 38.65
N ASN A 134 -3.54 -16.87 39.00
CA ASN A 134 -2.90 -15.87 38.14
C ASN A 134 -1.43 -16.23 37.83
N ASN A 135 -0.65 -16.59 38.85
CA ASN A 135 0.78 -16.88 38.67
C ASN A 135 1.03 -18.22 37.94
N LEU A 136 0.16 -19.21 38.15
CA LEU A 136 0.12 -20.45 37.40
C LEU A 136 -0.27 -20.21 35.94
N GLY A 137 -1.21 -19.30 35.68
CA GLY A 137 -1.53 -18.83 34.33
C GLY A 137 -0.34 -18.17 33.63
N ALA A 138 0.42 -17.34 34.35
CA ALA A 138 1.65 -16.73 33.85
C ALA A 138 2.74 -17.78 33.56
N ALA A 139 2.89 -18.80 34.41
CA ALA A 139 3.81 -19.90 34.16
C ALA A 139 3.39 -20.71 32.92
N TYR A 140 2.11 -21.06 32.78
CA TYR A 140 1.59 -21.76 31.61
C TYR A 140 1.73 -20.94 30.31
N ASN A 141 1.43 -19.64 30.31
CA ASN A 141 1.58 -18.81 29.10
C ASN A 141 3.05 -18.64 28.67
N ASN A 142 4.01 -18.84 29.57
CA ASN A 142 5.44 -18.84 29.25
C ASN A 142 6.02 -20.24 29.02
N ARG A 143 5.23 -21.31 29.19
CA ARG A 143 5.71 -22.69 29.20
C ARG A 143 6.18 -23.15 27.82
N ILE A 144 7.42 -23.66 27.80
CA ILE A 144 8.16 -24.10 26.60
C ILE A 144 7.99 -25.61 26.34
N LYS A 145 7.85 -26.43 27.39
CA LYS A 145 7.65 -27.89 27.26
C LYS A 145 6.16 -28.25 27.07
N GLY A 146 5.89 -29.29 26.28
CA GLY A 146 4.53 -29.70 25.91
C GLY A 146 3.95 -28.92 24.73
N ASP A 147 2.69 -29.19 24.37
CA ASP A 147 2.02 -28.46 23.28
C ASP A 147 1.75 -26.99 23.64
N ARG A 148 2.03 -26.07 22.71
CA ARG A 148 1.90 -24.63 22.93
C ARG A 148 0.43 -24.21 23.05
N ALA A 149 -0.49 -24.82 22.31
CA ALA A 149 -1.89 -24.45 22.36
C ALA A 149 -2.54 -24.92 23.67
N ASP A 150 -2.30 -26.16 24.10
CA ASP A 150 -2.75 -26.68 25.40
C ASP A 150 -2.18 -25.89 26.58
N ASN A 151 -0.93 -25.42 26.49
CA ASN A 151 -0.35 -24.53 27.49
C ASN A 151 -1.09 -23.18 27.57
N ILE A 152 -1.53 -22.61 26.44
CA ILE A 152 -2.30 -21.36 26.43
C ILE A 152 -3.74 -21.56 26.94
N GLU A 153 -4.43 -22.65 26.59
CA GLU A 153 -5.77 -22.93 27.15
C GLU A 153 -5.71 -23.14 28.68
N GLN A 154 -4.66 -23.77 29.20
CA GLN A 154 -4.40 -23.87 30.64
C GLN A 154 -4.14 -22.50 31.27
N ALA A 155 -3.44 -21.60 30.57
CA ALA A 155 -3.21 -20.22 31.04
C ALA A 155 -4.53 -19.43 31.13
N ILE A 156 -5.32 -19.43 30.05
CA ILE A 156 -6.63 -18.78 29.98
C ILE A 156 -7.55 -19.31 31.09
N THR A 157 -7.61 -20.62 31.28
CA THR A 157 -8.40 -21.25 32.35
C THR A 157 -7.97 -20.77 33.74
N ALA A 158 -6.66 -20.66 33.99
CA ALA A 158 -6.15 -20.20 35.29
C ALA A 158 -6.43 -18.70 35.53
N TYR A 159 -6.30 -17.85 34.51
CA TYR A 159 -6.70 -16.43 34.63
C TYR A 159 -8.22 -16.28 34.83
N GLN A 160 -9.04 -17.04 34.10
CA GLN A 160 -10.49 -17.05 34.29
C GLN A 160 -10.87 -17.51 35.71
N HIS A 161 -10.19 -18.52 36.26
CA HIS A 161 -10.34 -18.89 37.67
C HIS A 161 -9.99 -17.75 38.64
N ALA A 162 -8.88 -17.05 38.42
CA ALA A 162 -8.49 -15.90 39.24
C ALA A 162 -9.52 -14.75 39.21
N LEU A 163 -10.14 -14.50 38.04
CA LEU A 163 -11.23 -13.52 37.85
C LEU A 163 -12.58 -13.94 38.47
N GLN A 164 -12.71 -15.15 39.02
CA GLN A 164 -13.89 -15.53 39.81
C GLN A 164 -13.87 -14.97 41.25
N ILE A 165 -12.75 -14.36 41.67
CA ILE A 165 -12.54 -13.76 43.00
C ILE A 165 -12.02 -12.32 42.86
N ARG A 166 -11.07 -12.09 41.96
CA ARG A 166 -10.59 -10.74 41.62
C ARG A 166 -11.66 -10.09 40.76
N THR A 167 -12.24 -8.97 41.20
CA THR A 167 -13.29 -8.23 40.47
C THR A 167 -12.90 -6.75 40.31
N LYS A 168 -13.69 -5.97 39.57
CA LYS A 168 -13.42 -4.52 39.46
C LYS A 168 -13.63 -3.79 40.80
N SER A 169 -14.58 -4.24 41.62
CA SER A 169 -14.90 -3.68 42.93
C SER A 169 -14.01 -4.21 44.05
N GLU A 170 -13.56 -5.46 43.97
CA GLU A 170 -12.76 -6.13 45.00
C GLU A 170 -11.44 -6.61 44.39
N PHE A 171 -10.31 -6.17 44.96
CA PHE A 171 -8.96 -6.43 44.41
C PHE A 171 -8.73 -5.81 43.02
N SER A 172 -9.18 -4.57 42.80
CA SER A 172 -9.19 -3.87 41.49
C SER A 172 -7.85 -3.86 40.72
N GLN A 173 -6.73 -3.57 41.39
CA GLN A 173 -5.38 -3.62 40.79
C GLN A 173 -4.99 -5.05 40.35
N ASP A 174 -5.38 -6.03 41.15
CA ASP A 174 -5.13 -7.45 40.93
C ASP A 174 -6.00 -8.00 39.79
N TRP A 175 -7.27 -7.56 39.71
CA TRP A 175 -8.17 -7.80 38.59
C TRP A 175 -7.60 -7.21 37.29
N ALA A 176 -7.18 -5.94 37.30
CA ALA A 176 -6.59 -5.29 36.12
C ALA A 176 -5.30 -5.97 35.65
N THR A 177 -4.49 -6.49 36.58
CA THR A 177 -3.28 -7.26 36.25
C THR A 177 -3.63 -8.63 35.66
N THR A 178 -4.62 -9.34 36.22
CA THR A 178 -5.12 -10.60 35.64
C THR A 178 -5.80 -10.39 34.28
N GLN A 179 -6.52 -9.28 34.07
CA GLN A 179 -7.09 -8.89 32.77
C GLN A 179 -5.99 -8.61 31.73
N HIS A 180 -4.93 -7.87 32.08
CA HIS A 180 -3.78 -7.68 31.18
C HIS A 180 -3.14 -9.03 30.79
N ASN A 181 -2.94 -9.92 31.76
CA ASN A 181 -2.35 -11.24 31.52
C ASN A 181 -3.24 -12.15 30.67
N LEU A 182 -4.57 -12.09 30.87
CA LEU A 182 -5.55 -12.78 30.03
C LEU A 182 -5.58 -12.21 28.60
N GLY A 183 -5.43 -10.90 28.43
CA GLY A 183 -5.29 -10.25 27.13
C GLY A 183 -4.06 -10.73 26.35
N ASN A 184 -2.91 -10.88 27.04
CA ASN A 184 -1.71 -11.49 26.46
C ASN A 184 -1.98 -12.92 25.99
N ALA A 185 -2.63 -13.76 26.82
CA ALA A 185 -2.92 -15.15 26.48
C ALA A 185 -3.94 -15.30 25.32
N TYR A 186 -4.98 -14.46 25.25
CA TYR A 186 -5.88 -14.42 24.10
C TYR A 186 -5.16 -13.94 22.83
N SER A 187 -4.26 -12.96 22.94
CA SER A 187 -3.43 -12.49 21.81
C SER A 187 -2.48 -13.59 21.29
N ASP A 188 -1.97 -14.46 22.15
CA ASP A 188 -1.16 -15.63 21.80
C ASP A 188 -1.99 -16.84 21.27
N ARG A 189 -3.31 -16.85 21.51
CA ARG A 189 -4.14 -18.06 21.40
C ARG A 189 -4.23 -18.63 19.98
N ILE A 190 -3.85 -19.91 19.88
CA ILE A 190 -3.78 -20.72 18.66
C ILE A 190 -5.12 -21.42 18.35
N LYS A 191 -5.87 -21.84 19.38
CA LYS A 191 -7.16 -22.55 19.23
C LYS A 191 -8.34 -21.58 19.10
N GLY A 192 -9.38 -22.03 18.40
CA GLY A 192 -10.58 -21.25 18.13
C GLY A 192 -10.43 -20.26 16.97
N ASP A 193 -11.39 -19.36 16.82
CA ASP A 193 -11.38 -18.34 15.78
C ASP A 193 -10.37 -17.22 16.13
N ARG A 194 -9.49 -16.87 15.18
CA ARG A 194 -8.43 -15.89 15.41
C ARG A 194 -8.97 -14.46 15.57
N ALA A 195 -10.09 -14.13 14.93
CA ALA A 195 -10.73 -12.82 15.07
C ALA A 195 -11.30 -12.65 16.47
N GLU A 196 -12.05 -13.64 16.94
CA GLU A 196 -12.62 -13.64 18.28
C GLU A 196 -11.52 -13.61 19.36
N ASN A 197 -10.44 -14.37 19.18
CA ASN A 197 -9.29 -14.34 20.08
C ASN A 197 -8.69 -12.92 20.20
N ILE A 198 -8.62 -12.14 19.12
CA ILE A 198 -8.12 -10.74 19.19
C ILE A 198 -9.16 -9.79 19.81
N GLU A 199 -10.47 -9.94 19.54
CA GLU A 199 -11.49 -9.13 20.24
C GLU A 199 -11.45 -9.38 21.75
N GLN A 200 -11.34 -10.64 22.20
CA GLN A 200 -11.22 -10.98 23.61
C GLN A 200 -9.93 -10.43 24.24
N ALA A 201 -8.83 -10.36 23.47
CA ALA A 201 -7.60 -9.69 23.92
C ALA A 201 -7.81 -8.17 24.10
N ILE A 202 -8.44 -7.51 23.13
CA ILE A 202 -8.78 -6.07 23.19
C ILE A 202 -9.66 -5.76 24.39
N ILE A 203 -10.73 -6.53 24.60
CA ILE A 203 -11.65 -6.39 25.75
C ILE A 203 -10.89 -6.52 27.07
N ALA A 204 -10.01 -7.52 27.20
CA ALA A 204 -9.23 -7.74 28.42
C ALA A 204 -8.20 -6.61 28.68
N TYR A 205 -7.53 -6.08 27.65
CA TYR A 205 -6.68 -4.90 27.80
C TYR A 205 -7.49 -3.64 28.15
N GLN A 206 -8.64 -3.43 27.51
CA GLN A 206 -9.54 -2.31 27.83
C GLN A 206 -10.04 -2.39 29.28
N HIS A 207 -10.41 -3.57 29.78
CA HIS A 207 -10.72 -3.80 31.20
C HIS A 207 -9.55 -3.41 32.12
N ALA A 208 -8.32 -3.85 31.81
CA ALA A 208 -7.14 -3.49 32.58
C ALA A 208 -6.89 -1.97 32.63
N LEU A 209 -7.17 -1.26 31.54
CA LEU A 209 -7.06 0.21 31.42
C LEU A 209 -8.19 0.98 32.15
N GLN A 210 -9.19 0.31 32.74
CA GLN A 210 -10.16 0.96 33.62
C GLN A 210 -9.64 1.23 35.04
N ILE A 211 -8.47 0.67 35.39
CA ILE A 211 -7.79 0.83 36.70
C ILE A 211 -6.34 1.27 36.52
N ARG A 212 -5.62 0.73 35.53
CA ARG A 212 -4.30 1.23 35.12
C ARG A 212 -4.52 2.52 34.33
N THR A 213 -4.05 3.66 34.83
CA THR A 213 -4.21 4.99 34.20
C THR A 213 -2.86 5.65 33.95
N LYS A 214 -2.84 6.83 33.32
CA LYS A 214 -1.58 7.57 33.13
C LYS A 214 -1.03 8.12 34.47
N SER A 215 -1.91 8.49 35.41
CA SER A 215 -1.55 8.99 36.74
C SER A 215 -1.27 7.88 37.76
N GLU A 216 -1.98 6.76 37.68
CA GLU A 216 -1.87 5.63 38.61
C GLU A 216 -1.45 4.36 37.86
N PHE A 217 -0.38 3.71 38.29
CA PHE A 217 0.22 2.56 37.59
C PHE A 217 0.72 2.91 36.17
N SER A 218 1.30 4.10 35.99
CA SER A 218 1.72 4.67 34.68
C SER A 218 2.53 3.72 33.79
N GLN A 219 3.49 2.97 34.34
CA GLN A 219 4.29 2.00 33.59
C GLN A 219 3.46 0.79 33.12
N ASP A 220 2.51 0.35 33.94
CA ASP A 220 1.59 -0.75 33.66
C ASP A 220 0.52 -0.32 32.64
N TRP A 221 0.02 0.92 32.73
CA TRP A 221 -0.82 1.55 31.71
C TRP A 221 -0.11 1.57 30.36
N ALA A 222 1.12 2.09 30.30
CA ALA A 222 1.89 2.16 29.07
C ALA A 222 2.23 0.76 28.49
N SER A 223 2.52 -0.22 29.34
CA SER A 223 2.71 -1.61 28.91
C SER A 223 1.43 -2.24 28.37
N THR A 224 0.27 -1.93 28.96
CA THR A 224 -1.03 -2.36 28.42
C THR A 224 -1.39 -1.64 27.12
N GLN A 225 -1.10 -0.34 26.99
CA GLN A 225 -1.29 0.44 25.76
C GLN A 225 -0.46 -0.13 24.59
N ASN A 226 0.82 -0.46 24.78
CA ASN A 226 1.63 -1.11 23.74
C ASN A 226 1.06 -2.48 23.30
N ASN A 227 0.49 -3.26 24.23
CA ASN A 227 -0.05 -4.58 23.91
C ASN A 227 -1.44 -4.47 23.25
N LEU A 228 -2.26 -3.51 23.68
CA LEU A 228 -3.50 -3.11 23.02
C LEU A 228 -3.24 -2.59 21.59
N GLY A 229 -2.19 -1.80 21.37
CA GLY A 229 -1.78 -1.36 20.04
C GLY A 229 -1.38 -2.53 19.12
N ASN A 230 -0.73 -3.55 19.67
CA ASN A 230 -0.44 -4.78 18.93
C ASN A 230 -1.70 -5.60 18.63
N ALA A 231 -2.68 -5.64 19.54
CA ALA A 231 -3.97 -6.27 19.28
C ALA A 231 -4.76 -5.53 18.19
N TYR A 232 -4.83 -4.20 18.24
CA TYR A 232 -5.48 -3.37 17.21
C TYR A 232 -4.80 -3.53 15.83
N LYS A 233 -3.47 -3.49 15.75
CA LYS A 233 -2.71 -3.74 14.52
C LYS A 233 -3.01 -5.13 13.91
N ASN A 234 -3.31 -6.11 14.76
CA ASN A 234 -3.61 -7.49 14.37
C ASN A 234 -5.12 -7.79 14.30
N ARG A 235 -5.99 -6.76 14.41
CA ARG A 235 -7.44 -6.93 14.61
C ARG A 235 -8.17 -7.26 13.32
N ILE A 236 -8.91 -8.36 13.35
CA ILE A 236 -9.61 -8.95 12.21
C ILE A 236 -11.03 -8.36 11.99
N LYS A 237 -11.63 -7.72 13.00
CA LYS A 237 -12.96 -7.10 12.88
C LYS A 237 -12.88 -5.58 12.81
N GLY A 238 -13.85 -4.95 12.15
CA GLY A 238 -13.92 -3.50 11.95
C GLY A 238 -13.08 -3.01 10.76
N ASP A 239 -13.05 -1.70 10.55
CA ASP A 239 -12.28 -1.08 9.47
C ASP A 239 -10.76 -1.20 9.71
N ARG A 240 -10.01 -1.64 8.69
CA ARG A 240 -8.57 -1.88 8.82
C ARG A 240 -7.76 -0.59 9.01
N ALA A 241 -8.21 0.54 8.48
CA ALA A 241 -7.53 1.82 8.67
C ALA A 241 -7.78 2.37 10.07
N ASP A 242 -9.03 2.34 10.55
CA ASP A 242 -9.36 2.73 11.94
C ASP A 242 -8.61 1.86 12.96
N ASN A 243 -8.51 0.55 12.71
CA ASN A 243 -7.72 -0.36 13.54
C ASN A 243 -6.22 0.03 13.58
N ILE A 244 -5.65 0.54 12.48
CA ILE A 244 -4.27 1.04 12.46
C ILE A 244 -4.16 2.41 13.16
N GLU A 245 -5.10 3.34 13.01
CA GLU A 245 -5.09 4.60 13.77
C GLU A 245 -5.22 4.35 15.29
N GLN A 246 -6.05 3.38 15.70
CA GLN A 246 -6.15 2.96 17.11
C GLN A 246 -4.86 2.30 17.61
N ALA A 247 -4.15 1.55 16.76
CA ALA A 247 -2.83 1.02 17.08
C ALA A 247 -1.79 2.14 17.27
N ILE A 248 -1.72 3.08 16.32
CA ILE A 248 -0.84 4.27 16.37
C ILE A 248 -1.09 5.06 17.66
N THR A 249 -2.36 5.36 17.97
CA THR A 249 -2.77 6.07 19.18
C THR A 249 -2.30 5.35 20.45
N ALA A 250 -2.47 4.03 20.52
CA ALA A 250 -2.05 3.23 21.68
C ALA A 250 -0.52 3.16 21.84
N TYR A 251 0.25 3.07 20.75
CA TYR A 251 1.72 3.16 20.83
C TYR A 251 2.18 4.57 21.24
N GLN A 252 1.58 5.62 20.68
CA GLN A 252 1.86 7.00 21.07
C GLN A 252 1.56 7.25 22.54
N HIS A 253 0.43 6.75 23.07
CA HIS A 253 0.13 6.74 24.51
C HIS A 253 1.22 6.05 25.33
N ALA A 254 1.66 4.84 24.92
CA ALA A 254 2.71 4.12 25.62
C ALA A 254 4.04 4.91 25.65
N LEU A 255 4.41 5.58 24.56
CA LEU A 255 5.61 6.42 24.44
C LEU A 255 5.57 7.69 25.31
N GLN A 256 4.41 8.10 25.85
CA GLN A 256 4.33 9.21 26.81
C GLN A 256 4.94 8.88 28.20
N ILE A 257 5.18 7.59 28.48
CA ILE A 257 5.79 7.09 29.74
C ILE A 257 7.03 6.25 29.45
N LEU A 258 7.03 5.47 28.37
CA LEU A 258 8.19 4.69 27.94
C LEU A 258 9.21 5.60 27.26
N THR A 259 10.01 6.33 28.04
CA THR A 259 11.07 7.22 27.52
C THR A 259 12.35 6.47 27.14
N LYS A 260 13.19 7.05 26.27
CA LYS A 260 14.51 6.50 25.89
C LYS A 260 15.46 6.41 27.08
N SER A 261 15.37 7.33 28.04
CA SER A 261 16.23 7.39 29.23
C SER A 261 15.83 6.41 30.32
N GLU A 262 14.54 6.28 30.63
CA GLU A 262 14.08 5.47 31.77
C GLU A 262 13.78 4.02 31.34
N PHE A 263 13.28 3.82 30.12
CA PHE A 263 12.85 2.51 29.63
C PHE A 263 13.38 2.21 28.21
N PRO A 264 14.69 2.38 27.91
CA PRO A 264 15.25 2.33 26.56
C PRO A 264 14.78 1.13 25.72
N LYS A 265 14.82 -0.07 26.29
CA LYS A 265 14.39 -1.31 25.60
C LYS A 265 12.88 -1.36 25.32
N LYS A 266 12.03 -0.84 26.22
CA LYS A 266 10.56 -0.78 26.01
C LYS A 266 10.21 0.33 25.01
N TRP A 267 10.83 1.50 25.11
CA TRP A 267 10.73 2.60 24.15
C TRP A 267 11.06 2.09 22.74
N ALA A 268 12.24 1.50 22.54
CA ALA A 268 12.68 1.04 21.22
C ALA A 268 11.80 -0.08 20.61
N LEU A 269 11.29 -1.01 21.43
CA LEU A 269 10.32 -2.01 20.95
C LEU A 269 8.98 -1.37 20.56
N THR A 270 8.53 -0.34 21.27
CA THR A 270 7.32 0.42 20.94
C THR A 270 7.52 1.29 19.70
N GLN A 271 8.71 1.90 19.52
CA GLN A 271 9.11 2.61 18.31
C GLN A 271 9.07 1.69 17.09
N ASN A 272 9.65 0.49 17.14
CA ASN A 272 9.53 -0.49 16.06
C ASN A 272 8.05 -0.84 15.75
N ASN A 273 7.23 -1.06 16.78
CA ASN A 273 5.81 -1.38 16.59
C ASN A 273 5.03 -0.23 15.92
N LEU A 274 5.35 1.02 16.28
CA LEU A 274 4.78 2.24 15.70
C LEU A 274 5.25 2.43 14.26
N GLY A 275 6.52 2.17 13.95
CA GLY A 275 7.02 2.15 12.57
C GLY A 275 6.29 1.12 11.70
N THR A 276 6.00 -0.07 12.22
CA THR A 276 5.15 -1.06 11.53
C THR A 276 3.70 -0.61 11.36
N ALA A 277 3.18 0.20 12.28
CA ALA A 277 1.84 0.77 12.14
C ALA A 277 1.82 1.85 11.02
N TYR A 278 2.80 2.75 10.99
CA TYR A 278 2.95 3.75 9.92
C TYR A 278 3.21 3.11 8.54
N ASN A 279 4.06 2.09 8.44
CA ASN A 279 4.27 1.38 7.16
C ASN A 279 3.00 0.66 6.66
N ASN A 280 2.05 0.36 7.55
CA ASN A 280 0.78 -0.26 7.22
C ASN A 280 -0.40 0.74 7.25
N ARG A 281 -0.13 2.04 7.36
CA ARG A 281 -1.14 3.08 7.48
C ARG A 281 -1.77 3.39 6.13
N ILE A 282 -3.10 3.44 6.13
CA ILE A 282 -3.94 3.64 4.95
C ILE A 282 -4.40 5.10 4.82
N LYS A 283 -4.49 5.85 5.94
CA LYS A 283 -4.93 7.27 5.95
C LYS A 283 -3.74 8.24 5.84
N GLY A 284 -3.97 9.36 5.18
CA GLY A 284 -2.94 10.37 4.89
C GLY A 284 -1.97 9.94 3.78
N ASP A 285 -1.07 10.83 3.39
CA ASP A 285 -0.12 10.56 2.30
C ASP A 285 0.75 9.31 2.57
N ARG A 286 0.92 8.50 1.52
CA ARG A 286 1.74 7.28 1.58
C ARG A 286 3.23 7.60 1.71
N ALA A 287 3.71 8.68 1.11
CA ALA A 287 5.14 9.00 1.17
C ALA A 287 5.53 9.41 2.60
N ASP A 288 4.81 10.36 3.21
CA ASP A 288 4.97 10.77 4.60
C ASP A 288 4.81 9.60 5.59
N ASN A 289 3.81 8.73 5.38
CA ASN A 289 3.63 7.54 6.21
C ASN A 289 4.85 6.59 6.16
N ILE A 290 5.56 6.50 5.03
CA ILE A 290 6.80 5.71 4.94
C ILE A 290 7.98 6.44 5.62
N GLU A 291 8.12 7.76 5.47
CA GLU A 291 9.19 8.51 6.16
C GLU A 291 9.02 8.44 7.69
N GLN A 292 7.79 8.48 8.22
CA GLN A 292 7.52 8.24 9.64
C GLN A 292 7.90 6.81 10.05
N ALA A 293 7.60 5.80 9.23
CA ALA A 293 7.99 4.42 9.50
C ALA A 293 9.51 4.25 9.61
N ILE A 294 10.26 4.82 8.66
CA ILE A 294 11.73 4.85 8.63
C ILE A 294 12.26 5.50 9.92
N ALA A 295 11.82 6.72 10.25
CA ALA A 295 12.27 7.43 11.45
C ALA A 295 11.98 6.65 12.75
N HIS A 296 10.85 5.94 12.83
CA HIS A 296 10.52 5.09 13.98
C HIS A 296 11.41 3.83 14.07
N TYR A 297 11.77 3.20 12.94
CA TYR A 297 12.73 2.08 12.93
C TYR A 297 14.15 2.52 13.27
N GLU A 298 14.62 3.65 12.73
CA GLU A 298 15.92 4.23 13.07
C GLU A 298 16.02 4.58 14.56
N ASN A 299 14.97 5.19 15.14
CA ASN A 299 14.89 5.42 16.57
C ASN A 299 14.98 4.11 17.39
N ALA A 300 14.31 3.04 16.95
CA ALA A 300 14.42 1.74 17.61
C ALA A 300 15.86 1.16 17.54
N LEU A 301 16.54 1.31 16.40
CA LEU A 301 17.91 0.83 16.17
C LEU A 301 18.98 1.56 17.01
N GLN A 302 18.70 2.76 17.53
CA GLN A 302 19.58 3.46 18.48
C GLN A 302 19.75 2.73 19.84
N ILE A 303 18.90 1.73 20.13
CA ILE A 303 18.95 0.90 21.35
C ILE A 303 19.00 -0.59 21.00
N LEU A 304 18.28 -1.03 19.97
CA LEU A 304 18.28 -2.42 19.52
C LEU A 304 19.54 -2.72 18.71
N THR A 305 20.69 -2.85 19.39
CA THR A 305 21.99 -3.12 18.77
C THR A 305 22.15 -4.58 18.34
N LYS A 306 23.01 -4.85 17.35
CA LYS A 306 23.35 -6.21 16.88
C LYS A 306 23.98 -7.07 18.00
N SER A 307 24.72 -6.46 18.92
CA SER A 307 25.42 -7.14 20.02
C SER A 307 24.52 -7.48 21.20
N GLU A 308 23.64 -6.57 21.62
CA GLU A 308 22.81 -6.76 22.83
C GLU A 308 21.45 -7.40 22.52
N PHE A 309 20.90 -7.11 21.34
CA PHE A 309 19.55 -7.54 20.96
C PHE A 309 19.51 -8.12 19.52
N PRO A 310 20.42 -9.04 19.13
CA PRO A 310 20.62 -9.48 17.74
C PRO A 310 19.33 -9.76 16.96
N LYS A 311 18.43 -10.62 17.49
CA LYS A 311 17.17 -10.92 16.79
C LYS A 311 16.27 -9.70 16.63
N LYS A 312 16.20 -8.79 17.61
CA LYS A 312 15.34 -7.58 17.53
C LYS A 312 15.94 -6.50 16.63
N TRP A 313 17.27 -6.34 16.64
CA TRP A 313 17.98 -5.57 15.63
C TRP A 313 17.64 -6.09 14.23
N ALA A 314 17.77 -7.41 13.99
CA ALA A 314 17.50 -8.02 12.70
C ALA A 314 16.02 -7.88 12.26
N THR A 315 15.03 -8.10 13.14
CA THR A 315 13.62 -7.82 12.80
C THR A 315 13.39 -6.36 12.41
N THR A 316 14.01 -5.42 13.12
CA THR A 316 13.88 -3.98 12.82
C THR A 316 14.59 -3.61 11.52
N GLN A 317 15.77 -4.20 11.24
CA GLN A 317 16.46 -4.07 9.95
C GLN A 317 15.57 -4.58 8.80
N ASN A 318 14.96 -5.76 8.91
CA ASN A 318 14.08 -6.27 7.84
C ASN A 318 12.90 -5.32 7.56
N ASN A 319 12.26 -4.82 8.62
CA ASN A 319 11.14 -3.89 8.50
C ASN A 319 11.56 -2.56 7.86
N LEU A 320 12.76 -2.07 8.18
CA LEU A 320 13.36 -0.88 7.55
C LEU A 320 13.72 -1.13 6.08
N GLY A 321 14.22 -2.32 5.72
CA GLY A 321 14.44 -2.72 4.33
C GLY A 321 13.16 -2.77 3.49
N THR A 322 12.07 -3.25 4.09
CA THR A 322 10.72 -3.16 3.49
C THR A 322 10.28 -1.70 3.31
N ALA A 323 10.49 -0.83 4.30
CA ALA A 323 10.13 0.59 4.18
C ALA A 323 10.93 1.31 3.06
N TYR A 324 12.23 1.03 2.93
CA TYR A 324 13.05 1.52 1.81
C TYR A 324 12.62 0.93 0.46
N SER A 325 12.17 -0.32 0.41
CA SER A 325 11.57 -0.93 -0.80
C SER A 325 10.28 -0.23 -1.22
N ASP A 326 9.44 0.18 -0.28
CA ASP A 326 8.20 0.91 -0.56
C ASP A 326 8.43 2.38 -0.96
N ARG A 327 9.52 2.98 -0.45
CA ARG A 327 9.77 4.43 -0.38
C ARG A 327 9.50 5.18 -1.69
N ILE A 328 8.86 6.34 -1.54
CA ILE A 328 8.45 7.23 -2.63
C ILE A 328 9.44 8.39 -2.79
N LYS A 329 9.94 8.98 -1.70
CA LYS A 329 10.85 10.13 -1.73
C LYS A 329 12.32 9.72 -1.94
N GLY A 330 13.08 10.60 -2.59
CA GLY A 330 14.50 10.35 -2.94
C GLY A 330 14.69 9.44 -4.15
N ASP A 331 15.94 9.21 -4.55
CA ASP A 331 16.25 8.36 -5.71
C ASP A 331 15.79 6.90 -5.50
N ARG A 332 15.16 6.33 -6.54
CA ARG A 332 14.64 4.95 -6.47
C ARG A 332 15.76 3.93 -6.40
N ALA A 333 16.90 4.18 -7.06
CA ALA A 333 17.99 3.21 -7.08
C ALA A 333 18.71 3.16 -5.73
N ASP A 334 19.02 4.31 -5.12
CA ASP A 334 19.55 4.41 -3.76
C ASP A 334 18.62 3.78 -2.72
N ASN A 335 17.31 4.04 -2.80
CA ASN A 335 16.32 3.42 -1.92
C ASN A 335 16.36 1.87 -2.00
N ILE A 336 16.50 1.29 -3.19
CA ILE A 336 16.64 -0.17 -3.35
C ILE A 336 17.99 -0.70 -2.83
N GLU A 337 19.11 0.02 -3.00
CA GLU A 337 20.38 -0.40 -2.39
C GLU A 337 20.31 -0.42 -0.86
N GLN A 338 19.62 0.56 -0.22
CA GLN A 338 19.39 0.54 1.24
C GLN A 338 18.52 -0.66 1.65
N ALA A 339 17.45 -0.96 0.90
CA ALA A 339 16.62 -2.13 1.15
C ALA A 339 17.45 -3.44 1.13
N ILE A 340 18.27 -3.62 0.10
CA ILE A 340 19.17 -4.75 -0.06
C ILE A 340 20.18 -4.81 1.11
N ALA A 341 20.77 -3.69 1.51
CA ALA A 341 21.68 -3.63 2.65
C ALA A 341 21.01 -4.05 3.97
N HIS A 342 19.79 -3.59 4.23
CA HIS A 342 19.02 -3.94 5.43
C HIS A 342 18.57 -5.41 5.48
N HIS A 343 18.13 -5.99 4.36
CA HIS A 343 17.82 -7.42 4.28
C HIS A 343 19.09 -8.27 4.41
N ASN A 344 20.21 -7.89 3.78
CA ASN A 344 21.50 -8.58 3.96
C ASN A 344 22.02 -8.49 5.41
N ASN A 345 21.85 -7.34 6.08
CA ASN A 345 22.15 -7.20 7.51
C ASN A 345 21.31 -8.14 8.38
N THR A 346 20.02 -8.26 8.08
CA THR A 346 19.09 -9.18 8.77
C THR A 346 19.57 -10.63 8.67
N LEU A 347 19.99 -11.07 7.47
CA LEU A 347 20.44 -12.44 7.19
C LEU A 347 21.76 -12.82 7.88
N GLN A 348 22.52 -11.87 8.43
CA GLN A 348 23.69 -12.14 9.27
C GLN A 348 23.32 -12.66 10.68
N ILE A 349 22.05 -12.60 11.06
CA ILE A 349 21.53 -13.06 12.36
C ILE A 349 20.39 -14.05 12.19
N LEU A 350 19.47 -13.82 11.25
CA LEU A 350 18.36 -14.73 11.00
C LEU A 350 18.85 -15.85 10.07
N THR A 351 19.33 -16.95 10.65
CA THR A 351 19.83 -18.12 9.91
C THR A 351 18.71 -19.11 9.59
N LYS A 352 18.87 -19.89 8.50
CA LYS A 352 17.93 -20.97 8.13
C LYS A 352 17.75 -22.02 9.24
N SER A 353 18.80 -22.27 10.03
CA SER A 353 18.81 -23.27 11.10
C SER A 353 18.12 -22.82 12.38
N GLU A 354 18.26 -21.55 12.77
CA GLU A 354 17.74 -21.03 14.05
C GLU A 354 16.39 -20.32 13.87
N PHE A 355 16.21 -19.65 12.73
CA PHE A 355 15.06 -18.79 12.44
C PHE A 355 14.50 -19.05 11.02
N PRO A 356 14.15 -20.31 10.67
CA PRO A 356 13.80 -20.71 9.30
C PRO A 356 12.73 -19.84 8.64
N GLN A 357 11.64 -19.53 9.37
CA GLN A 357 10.56 -18.70 8.84
C GLN A 357 11.02 -17.25 8.62
N ASP A 358 11.60 -16.60 9.64
CA ASP A 358 12.04 -15.20 9.52
C ASP A 358 13.12 -15.03 8.43
N TRP A 359 14.04 -16.01 8.32
CA TRP A 359 15.02 -16.09 7.23
C TRP A 359 14.34 -16.18 5.87
N ALA A 360 13.36 -17.07 5.70
CA ALA A 360 12.67 -17.26 4.43
C ALA A 360 11.82 -16.04 4.01
N THR A 361 11.15 -15.38 4.95
CA THR A 361 10.47 -14.09 4.69
C THR A 361 11.49 -13.02 4.27
N THR A 362 12.64 -12.95 4.94
CA THR A 362 13.73 -12.00 4.57
C THR A 362 14.29 -12.32 3.17
N GLN A 363 14.43 -13.60 2.80
CA GLN A 363 14.85 -14.02 1.46
C GLN A 363 13.81 -13.64 0.39
N ASN A 364 12.50 -13.76 0.66
CA ASN A 364 11.46 -13.28 -0.26
C ASN A 364 11.53 -11.76 -0.49
N ASN A 365 11.71 -10.98 0.59
CA ASN A 365 11.86 -9.52 0.51
C ASN A 365 13.12 -9.13 -0.28
N LEU A 366 14.25 -9.79 0.00
CA LEU A 366 15.51 -9.60 -0.73
C LEU A 366 15.38 -9.98 -2.21
N GLY A 367 14.61 -11.03 -2.53
CA GLY A 367 14.25 -11.40 -3.89
C GLY A 367 13.47 -10.31 -4.62
N THR A 368 12.53 -9.65 -3.92
CA THR A 368 11.78 -8.50 -4.44
C THR A 368 12.72 -7.34 -4.71
N ALA A 369 13.54 -6.95 -3.74
CA ALA A 369 14.50 -5.85 -3.88
C ALA A 369 15.52 -6.08 -5.01
N TYR A 370 16.08 -7.29 -5.16
CA TYR A 370 16.94 -7.62 -6.31
C TYR A 370 16.16 -7.61 -7.65
N SER A 371 14.90 -8.06 -7.68
CA SER A 371 14.09 -8.03 -8.90
C SER A 371 13.73 -6.61 -9.36
N GLU A 372 13.70 -5.64 -8.44
CA GLU A 372 13.49 -4.21 -8.74
C GLU A 372 14.81 -3.41 -8.88
N ARG A 373 15.97 -4.03 -8.63
CA ARG A 373 17.26 -3.34 -8.61
C ARG A 373 17.66 -2.75 -9.96
N ILE A 374 17.93 -1.44 -9.92
CA ILE A 374 18.29 -0.59 -11.07
C ILE A 374 19.82 -0.59 -11.32
N LYS A 375 20.65 -0.62 -10.27
CA LYS A 375 22.12 -0.58 -10.37
C LYS A 375 22.73 -1.97 -10.64
N GLY A 376 23.87 -2.01 -11.33
CA GLY A 376 24.57 -3.25 -11.69
C GLY A 376 24.02 -3.91 -12.95
N ASP A 377 24.50 -5.11 -13.29
CA ASP A 377 23.96 -5.87 -14.42
C ASP A 377 22.54 -6.36 -14.13
N ARG A 378 21.62 -6.10 -15.06
CA ARG A 378 20.21 -6.47 -14.92
C ARG A 378 20.02 -7.99 -14.91
N ALA A 379 20.84 -8.75 -15.63
CA ALA A 379 20.72 -10.20 -15.66
C ALA A 379 21.22 -10.85 -14.35
N GLU A 380 22.33 -10.38 -13.79
CA GLU A 380 22.82 -10.79 -12.46
C GLU A 380 21.82 -10.44 -11.34
N ASN A 381 21.24 -9.24 -11.36
CA ASN A 381 20.20 -8.86 -10.40
C ASN A 381 19.01 -9.84 -10.42
N ILE A 382 18.59 -10.31 -11.60
CA ILE A 382 17.53 -11.31 -11.71
C ILE A 382 17.98 -12.70 -11.20
N GLU A 383 19.21 -13.15 -11.45
CA GLU A 383 19.70 -14.43 -10.88
C GLU A 383 19.80 -14.38 -9.34
N GLN A 384 20.16 -13.23 -8.75
CA GLN A 384 20.13 -13.03 -7.29
C GLN A 384 18.70 -13.09 -6.75
N ALA A 385 17.74 -12.48 -7.46
CA ALA A 385 16.32 -12.56 -7.10
C ALA A 385 15.82 -14.01 -7.13
N ILE A 386 16.10 -14.75 -8.22
CA ILE A 386 15.78 -16.18 -8.38
C ILE A 386 16.37 -17.00 -7.23
N THR A 387 17.63 -16.77 -6.88
CA THR A 387 18.31 -17.47 -5.77
C THR A 387 17.62 -17.21 -4.43
N ALA A 388 17.25 -15.96 -4.15
CA ALA A 388 16.57 -15.59 -2.91
C ALA A 388 15.15 -16.17 -2.82
N TYR A 389 14.37 -16.16 -3.91
CA TYR A 389 13.07 -16.84 -3.92
C TYR A 389 13.21 -18.37 -3.79
N GLN A 390 14.20 -19.00 -4.42
CA GLN A 390 14.51 -20.42 -4.23
C GLN A 390 14.87 -20.75 -2.77
N HIS A 391 15.62 -19.88 -2.09
CA HIS A 391 15.88 -20.00 -0.66
C HIS A 391 14.60 -19.92 0.18
N ALA A 392 13.74 -18.92 -0.07
CA ALA A 392 12.47 -18.76 0.63
C ALA A 392 11.56 -20.00 0.50
N LEU A 393 11.43 -20.55 -0.72
CA LEU A 393 10.65 -21.74 -1.05
C LEU A 393 11.15 -23.06 -0.43
N GLN A 394 12.34 -23.08 0.20
CA GLN A 394 12.82 -24.24 0.97
C GLN A 394 12.15 -24.36 2.35
N ILE A 395 11.49 -23.30 2.83
CA ILE A 395 10.78 -23.26 4.12
C ILE A 395 9.31 -22.92 3.90
N LEU A 396 9.03 -21.88 3.08
CA LEU A 396 7.69 -21.52 2.67
C LEU A 396 7.17 -22.61 1.73
N THR A 397 6.25 -23.43 2.24
CA THR A 397 5.67 -24.58 1.52
C THR A 397 4.16 -24.47 1.54
N LYS A 398 3.50 -25.01 0.49
CA LYS A 398 2.03 -24.97 0.34
C LYS A 398 1.26 -25.48 1.57
N SER A 399 1.82 -26.42 2.33
CA SER A 399 1.18 -27.02 3.51
C SER A 399 1.40 -26.25 4.81
N ALA A 400 2.59 -25.64 5.00
CA ALA A 400 2.92 -24.92 6.24
C ALA A 400 2.62 -23.41 6.15
N PHE A 401 2.88 -22.80 5.00
CA PHE A 401 2.78 -21.36 4.75
C PHE A 401 2.11 -21.11 3.38
N PRO A 402 0.83 -21.51 3.19
CA PRO A 402 0.16 -21.47 1.88
C PRO A 402 0.15 -20.08 1.23
N GLN A 403 -0.10 -19.03 2.03
CA GLN A 403 -0.18 -17.65 1.55
C GLN A 403 1.18 -17.13 1.10
N ASP A 404 2.18 -17.23 1.96
CA ASP A 404 3.56 -16.80 1.71
C ASP A 404 4.16 -17.57 0.53
N TRP A 405 3.93 -18.89 0.46
CA TRP A 405 4.32 -19.73 -0.67
C TRP A 405 3.70 -19.23 -1.98
N ALA A 406 2.40 -18.92 -2.01
CA ALA A 406 1.74 -18.38 -3.20
C ALA A 406 2.25 -16.98 -3.58
N THR A 407 2.59 -16.13 -2.60
CA THR A 407 3.21 -14.81 -2.81
C THR A 407 4.58 -14.98 -3.46
N THR A 408 5.43 -15.81 -2.86
CA THR A 408 6.75 -16.13 -3.37
C THR A 408 6.68 -16.77 -4.77
N GLN A 409 5.74 -17.68 -5.03
CA GLN A 409 5.55 -18.28 -6.37
C GLN A 409 5.12 -17.25 -7.43
N ASN A 410 4.19 -16.33 -7.13
CA ASN A 410 3.85 -15.24 -8.06
C ASN A 410 5.07 -14.34 -8.36
N ASN A 411 5.80 -13.92 -7.33
CA ASN A 411 6.95 -13.03 -7.48
C ASN A 411 8.10 -13.73 -8.24
N PHE A 412 8.30 -15.03 -7.99
CA PHE A 412 9.25 -15.89 -8.69
C PHE A 412 8.86 -16.08 -10.17
N GLY A 413 7.56 -16.24 -10.48
CA GLY A 413 7.07 -16.31 -11.85
C GLY A 413 7.25 -15.02 -12.65
N LEU A 414 7.00 -13.87 -12.03
CA LEU A 414 7.30 -12.56 -12.63
C LEU A 414 8.80 -12.39 -12.87
N THR A 415 9.63 -12.86 -11.94
CA THR A 415 11.10 -12.83 -12.05
C THR A 415 11.61 -13.72 -13.19
N TYR A 416 11.05 -14.92 -13.36
CA TYR A 416 11.35 -15.79 -14.52
C TYR A 416 10.88 -15.18 -15.85
N THR A 417 9.73 -14.52 -15.88
CA THR A 417 9.24 -13.80 -17.08
C THR A 417 10.22 -12.72 -17.55
N ASN A 418 10.93 -12.10 -16.60
CA ASN A 418 11.94 -11.08 -16.82
C ASN A 418 13.38 -11.62 -16.92
N ARG A 419 13.59 -12.95 -16.92
CA ARG A 419 14.92 -13.55 -16.89
C ARG A 419 15.63 -13.52 -18.24
N ILE A 420 16.83 -12.94 -18.22
CA ILE A 420 17.68 -12.70 -19.40
C ILE A 420 18.61 -13.89 -19.69
N LYS A 421 19.06 -14.62 -18.66
CA LYS A 421 19.97 -15.78 -18.77
C LYS A 421 19.18 -17.10 -18.91
N GLY A 422 19.80 -18.11 -19.52
CA GLY A 422 19.19 -19.41 -19.82
C GLY A 422 18.33 -19.41 -21.09
N ASP A 423 17.66 -20.52 -21.39
CA ASP A 423 16.70 -20.58 -22.50
C ASP A 423 15.44 -19.76 -22.18
N ARG A 424 15.03 -18.90 -23.11
CA ARG A 424 13.86 -18.03 -22.91
C ARG A 424 12.56 -18.83 -22.90
N ALA A 425 12.47 -19.94 -23.63
CA ALA A 425 11.25 -20.73 -23.65
C ALA A 425 11.05 -21.50 -22.32
N GLU A 426 12.10 -22.10 -21.78
CA GLU A 426 12.12 -22.70 -20.44
C GLU A 426 11.83 -21.69 -19.33
N ASN A 427 12.40 -20.48 -19.40
CA ASN A 427 12.11 -19.41 -18.45
C ASN A 427 10.60 -19.08 -18.41
N ILE A 428 9.91 -19.05 -19.55
CA ILE A 428 8.46 -18.82 -19.59
C ILE A 428 7.65 -20.03 -19.06
N GLU A 429 8.05 -21.27 -19.33
CA GLU A 429 7.37 -22.44 -18.71
C GLU A 429 7.53 -22.45 -17.17
N GLN A 430 8.70 -22.04 -16.65
CA GLN A 430 8.90 -21.88 -15.20
C GLN A 430 8.01 -20.76 -14.64
N ALA A 431 7.87 -19.64 -15.36
CA ALA A 431 6.96 -18.57 -14.99
C ALA A 431 5.49 -19.03 -14.91
N ILE A 432 5.01 -19.70 -15.96
CA ILE A 432 3.67 -20.29 -16.04
C ILE A 432 3.44 -21.26 -14.88
N THR A 433 4.40 -22.16 -14.62
CA THR A 433 4.33 -23.13 -13.51
C THR A 433 4.19 -22.43 -12.16
N ALA A 434 4.97 -21.37 -11.90
CA ALA A 434 4.92 -20.63 -10.65
C ALA A 434 3.62 -19.83 -10.46
N PHE A 435 3.08 -19.21 -11.52
CA PHE A 435 1.76 -18.58 -11.47
C PHE A 435 0.64 -19.61 -11.26
N GLN A 436 0.70 -20.77 -11.94
CA GLN A 436 -0.23 -21.88 -11.71
C GLN A 436 -0.15 -22.40 -10.27
N HIS A 437 1.04 -22.49 -9.66
CA HIS A 437 1.20 -22.81 -8.24
C HIS A 437 0.50 -21.79 -7.33
N ALA A 438 0.72 -20.49 -7.52
CA ALA A 438 0.08 -19.45 -6.72
C ALA A 438 -1.47 -19.50 -6.82
N LEU A 439 -2.01 -19.77 -8.01
CA LEU A 439 -3.45 -19.96 -8.24
C LEU A 439 -4.05 -21.18 -7.51
N GLN A 440 -3.25 -22.14 -7.03
CA GLN A 440 -3.74 -23.25 -6.18
C GLN A 440 -4.14 -22.80 -4.76
N ILE A 441 -3.74 -21.59 -4.36
CA ILE A 441 -4.12 -20.95 -3.09
C ILE A 441 -5.03 -19.75 -3.38
N TYR A 442 -4.66 -18.91 -4.34
CA TYR A 442 -5.43 -17.73 -4.73
C TYR A 442 -6.68 -18.08 -5.55
N ALA A 443 -7.67 -18.72 -4.93
CA ALA A 443 -8.97 -18.93 -5.55
C ALA A 443 -9.78 -17.62 -5.60
N LYS A 444 -10.43 -17.32 -6.74
CA LYS A 444 -11.23 -16.10 -6.99
C LYS A 444 -12.21 -15.74 -5.86
N SER A 445 -12.85 -16.73 -5.26
CA SER A 445 -13.87 -16.55 -4.20
C SER A 445 -13.31 -16.22 -2.82
N ALA A 446 -12.00 -16.40 -2.61
CA ALA A 446 -11.32 -16.05 -1.36
C ALA A 446 -10.38 -14.85 -1.58
N PHE A 447 -9.47 -14.96 -2.56
CA PHE A 447 -8.39 -14.01 -2.83
C PHE A 447 -8.60 -13.29 -4.19
N PRO A 448 -9.71 -12.56 -4.42
CA PRO A 448 -10.10 -12.08 -5.75
C PRO A 448 -9.03 -11.21 -6.42
N GLN A 449 -8.41 -10.32 -5.67
CA GLN A 449 -7.36 -9.40 -6.13
C GLN A 449 -6.07 -10.12 -6.52
N ASN A 450 -5.61 -11.05 -5.69
CA ASN A 450 -4.37 -11.79 -5.95
C ASN A 450 -4.57 -12.85 -7.04
N TRP A 451 -5.77 -13.41 -7.15
CA TRP A 451 -6.20 -14.21 -8.30
C TRP A 451 -6.14 -13.35 -9.58
N ALA A 452 -6.76 -12.16 -9.61
CA ALA A 452 -6.74 -11.27 -10.76
C ALA A 452 -5.31 -10.83 -11.16
N MET A 453 -4.48 -10.47 -10.18
CA MET A 453 -3.05 -10.16 -10.39
C MET A 453 -2.30 -11.35 -11.00
N THR A 454 -2.48 -12.55 -10.44
CA THR A 454 -1.81 -13.75 -10.94
C THR A 454 -2.33 -14.17 -12.32
N GLN A 455 -3.62 -13.94 -12.62
CA GLN A 455 -4.20 -14.15 -13.95
C GLN A 455 -3.62 -13.15 -14.98
N ASN A 456 -3.52 -11.85 -14.66
CA ASN A 456 -2.85 -10.89 -15.54
C ASN A 456 -1.37 -11.28 -15.80
N ASN A 457 -0.64 -11.66 -14.75
CA ASN A 457 0.77 -12.05 -14.87
C ASN A 457 0.93 -13.35 -15.69
N LEU A 458 0.03 -14.32 -15.50
CA LEU A 458 -0.06 -15.54 -16.30
C LEU A 458 -0.43 -15.24 -17.76
N GLY A 459 -1.29 -14.25 -18.03
CA GLY A 459 -1.62 -13.80 -19.38
C GLY A 459 -0.43 -13.19 -20.11
N ILE A 460 0.40 -12.40 -19.40
CA ILE A 460 1.67 -11.90 -19.92
C ILE A 460 2.61 -13.07 -20.26
N ALA A 461 2.70 -14.08 -19.38
CA ALA A 461 3.52 -15.26 -19.61
C ALA A 461 3.04 -16.09 -20.82
N TYR A 462 1.74 -16.38 -20.94
CA TYR A 462 1.18 -17.10 -22.09
C TYR A 462 1.38 -16.34 -23.41
N ASN A 463 1.17 -15.02 -23.44
CA ASN A 463 1.47 -14.23 -24.65
C ASN A 463 2.97 -14.24 -25.02
N ASN A 464 3.86 -14.37 -24.04
CA ASN A 464 5.31 -14.49 -24.25
C ASN A 464 5.79 -15.94 -24.49
N ARG A 465 4.88 -16.93 -24.49
CA ARG A 465 5.21 -18.35 -24.55
C ARG A 465 5.62 -18.79 -25.96
N ILE A 466 6.73 -19.52 -26.00
CA ILE A 466 7.41 -19.97 -27.23
C ILE A 466 7.11 -21.46 -27.54
N LYS A 467 6.80 -22.27 -26.52
CA LYS A 467 6.43 -23.70 -26.65
C LYS A 467 4.90 -23.84 -26.77
N GLY A 468 4.44 -24.95 -27.36
CA GLY A 468 3.02 -25.19 -27.64
C GLY A 468 2.56 -24.54 -28.95
N ASP A 469 1.25 -24.60 -29.22
CA ASP A 469 0.67 -23.88 -30.36
C ASP A 469 0.57 -22.37 -30.08
N ARG A 470 0.75 -21.55 -31.11
CA ARG A 470 0.72 -20.09 -30.96
C ARG A 470 -0.70 -19.56 -30.75
N ALA A 471 -1.72 -20.12 -31.40
CA ALA A 471 -3.11 -19.68 -31.22
C ALA A 471 -3.63 -20.07 -29.83
N GLU A 472 -3.38 -21.31 -29.40
CA GLU A 472 -3.70 -21.77 -28.03
C GLU A 472 -3.09 -20.84 -26.96
N ASN A 473 -1.81 -20.49 -27.11
CA ASN A 473 -1.11 -19.56 -26.20
C ASN A 473 -1.73 -18.14 -26.20
N ILE A 474 -2.28 -17.68 -27.32
CA ILE A 474 -2.98 -16.39 -27.41
C ILE A 474 -4.36 -16.46 -26.75
N GLU A 475 -5.12 -17.53 -26.96
CA GLU A 475 -6.42 -17.76 -26.32
C GLU A 475 -6.28 -17.88 -24.80
N GLN A 476 -5.26 -18.59 -24.32
CA GLN A 476 -4.92 -18.67 -22.90
C GLN A 476 -4.55 -17.30 -22.32
N ALA A 477 -3.81 -16.47 -23.07
CA ALA A 477 -3.47 -15.11 -22.65
C ALA A 477 -4.71 -14.20 -22.56
N ILE A 478 -5.54 -14.18 -23.61
CA ILE A 478 -6.80 -13.43 -23.66
C ILE A 478 -7.72 -13.83 -22.50
N THR A 479 -7.91 -15.13 -22.29
CA THR A 479 -8.72 -15.68 -21.19
C THR A 479 -8.21 -15.23 -19.83
N ALA A 480 -6.89 -15.20 -19.62
CA ALA A 480 -6.30 -14.79 -18.35
C ALA A 480 -6.41 -13.27 -18.10
N PHE A 481 -6.34 -12.42 -19.14
CA PHE A 481 -6.65 -10.99 -18.99
C PHE A 481 -8.14 -10.74 -18.74
N GLN A 482 -9.04 -11.44 -19.45
CA GLN A 482 -10.48 -11.38 -19.20
C GLN A 482 -10.82 -11.85 -17.78
N HIS A 483 -10.16 -12.88 -17.26
CA HIS A 483 -10.27 -13.29 -15.86
C HIS A 483 -9.89 -12.15 -14.89
N ALA A 484 -8.76 -11.46 -15.10
CA ALA A 484 -8.38 -10.33 -14.27
C ALA A 484 -9.44 -9.21 -14.29
N LEU A 485 -9.98 -8.89 -15.47
CA LEU A 485 -11.00 -7.87 -15.68
C LEU A 485 -12.38 -8.23 -15.07
N GLN A 486 -12.64 -9.50 -14.70
CA GLN A 486 -13.82 -9.86 -13.90
C GLN A 486 -13.75 -9.42 -12.43
N ILE A 487 -12.62 -8.86 -12.00
CA ILE A 487 -12.39 -8.26 -10.68
C ILE A 487 -11.95 -6.80 -10.82
N TRP A 488 -11.13 -6.51 -11.83
CA TRP A 488 -10.59 -5.18 -12.11
C TRP A 488 -11.44 -4.42 -13.12
N THR A 489 -12.43 -3.69 -12.64
CA THR A 489 -13.29 -2.78 -13.43
C THR A 489 -12.87 -1.31 -13.23
N PRO A 490 -13.25 -0.38 -14.13
CA PRO A 490 -12.93 1.05 -13.99
C PRO A 490 -13.43 1.66 -12.67
N GLU A 491 -14.60 1.26 -12.19
CA GLU A 491 -15.30 1.90 -11.06
C GLU A 491 -14.69 1.52 -9.69
N ASN A 492 -13.89 0.45 -9.65
CA ASN A 492 -13.38 -0.18 -8.44
C ASN A 492 -11.83 -0.23 -8.40
N PHE A 493 -11.18 -0.57 -9.52
CA PHE A 493 -9.73 -0.77 -9.59
C PHE A 493 -9.14 -0.20 -10.89
N PRO A 494 -9.31 1.10 -11.19
CA PRO A 494 -9.07 1.63 -12.53
C PRO A 494 -7.63 1.44 -13.03
N ILE A 495 -6.59 1.69 -12.22
CA ILE A 495 -5.19 1.49 -12.66
C ILE A 495 -4.85 0.01 -12.93
N ASN A 496 -5.43 -0.93 -12.19
CA ASN A 496 -5.32 -2.36 -12.46
C ASN A 496 -6.13 -2.78 -13.69
N CYS A 497 -7.32 -2.19 -13.87
CA CYS A 497 -8.19 -2.39 -15.02
C CYS A 497 -7.46 -1.96 -16.30
N LEU A 498 -7.02 -0.69 -16.36
CA LEU A 498 -6.14 -0.12 -17.40
C LEU A 498 -4.97 -1.04 -17.73
N THR A 499 -4.28 -1.59 -16.72
CA THR A 499 -3.17 -2.50 -16.96
C THR A 499 -3.61 -3.77 -17.70
N ALA A 500 -4.65 -4.46 -17.23
CA ALA A 500 -5.12 -5.71 -17.84
C ALA A 500 -5.85 -5.50 -19.18
N SER A 501 -6.58 -4.40 -19.35
CA SER A 501 -7.32 -4.08 -20.59
C SER A 501 -6.39 -3.55 -21.68
N ARG A 502 -5.37 -2.74 -21.33
CA ARG A 502 -4.24 -2.41 -22.23
C ARG A 502 -3.46 -3.66 -22.63
N ASN A 503 -3.26 -4.62 -21.73
CA ASN A 503 -2.61 -5.89 -22.07
C ASN A 503 -3.47 -6.73 -23.03
N LEU A 504 -4.77 -6.87 -22.76
CA LEU A 504 -5.73 -7.52 -23.66
C LEU A 504 -5.73 -6.88 -25.05
N GLY A 505 -5.84 -5.54 -25.12
CA GLY A 505 -5.82 -4.78 -26.37
C GLY A 505 -4.51 -4.96 -27.15
N ASN A 506 -3.37 -4.91 -26.47
CA ASN A 506 -2.04 -5.14 -27.08
C ASN A 506 -1.90 -6.57 -27.65
N VAL A 507 -2.47 -7.59 -26.99
CA VAL A 507 -2.45 -8.97 -27.49
C VAL A 507 -3.42 -9.14 -28.65
N ALA A 508 -4.64 -8.60 -28.56
CA ALA A 508 -5.61 -8.65 -29.64
C ALA A 508 -5.09 -7.95 -30.92
N LEU A 509 -4.54 -6.74 -30.80
CA LEU A 509 -3.98 -5.97 -31.92
C LEU A 509 -2.82 -6.70 -32.60
N LYS A 510 -1.86 -7.23 -31.83
CA LYS A 510 -0.69 -7.94 -32.36
C LYS A 510 -1.03 -9.23 -33.11
N ASN A 511 -2.20 -9.82 -32.83
CA ASN A 511 -2.67 -11.03 -33.50
C ASN A 511 -3.88 -10.74 -34.42
N ASN A 512 -4.02 -9.48 -34.87
CA ASN A 512 -5.02 -8.98 -35.83
C ASN A 512 -6.50 -9.19 -35.43
N ASN A 513 -6.80 -9.40 -34.15
CA ASN A 513 -8.17 -9.37 -33.63
C ASN A 513 -8.55 -7.92 -33.30
N LEU A 514 -8.80 -7.13 -34.34
CA LEU A 514 -8.99 -5.68 -34.25
C LEU A 514 -10.21 -5.29 -33.39
N GLN A 515 -11.30 -6.07 -33.45
CA GLN A 515 -12.50 -5.80 -32.66
C GLN A 515 -12.24 -5.97 -31.15
N LEU A 516 -11.60 -7.06 -30.73
CA LEU A 516 -11.20 -7.26 -29.33
C LEU A 516 -10.10 -6.26 -28.90
N ALA A 517 -9.30 -5.77 -29.83
CA ALA A 517 -8.32 -4.71 -29.55
C ALA A 517 -9.02 -3.39 -29.17
N ILE A 518 -10.03 -2.98 -29.96
CA ILE A 518 -10.86 -1.81 -29.70
C ILE A 518 -11.58 -1.96 -28.36
N GLU A 519 -12.17 -3.12 -28.06
CA GLU A 519 -12.81 -3.40 -26.77
C GLU A 519 -11.84 -3.29 -25.58
N GLY A 520 -10.63 -3.86 -25.70
CA GLY A 520 -9.60 -3.77 -24.66
C GLY A 520 -9.11 -2.33 -24.42
N TYR A 521 -8.86 -1.57 -25.48
CA TYR A 521 -8.43 -0.18 -25.34
C TYR A 521 -9.57 0.78 -24.92
N ALA A 522 -10.82 0.52 -25.30
CA ALA A 522 -11.95 1.32 -24.85
C ALA A 522 -12.17 1.20 -23.34
N LEU A 523 -12.07 -0.02 -22.80
CA LEU A 523 -12.10 -0.27 -21.36
C LEU A 523 -10.87 0.33 -20.64
N ALA A 524 -9.71 0.37 -21.30
CA ALA A 524 -8.54 1.08 -20.79
C ALA A 524 -8.79 2.59 -20.68
N ILE A 525 -9.39 3.21 -21.71
CA ILE A 525 -9.73 4.64 -21.74
C ILE A 525 -10.73 5.02 -20.65
N GLN A 526 -11.79 4.22 -20.44
CA GLN A 526 -12.72 4.40 -19.32
C GLN A 526 -12.00 4.36 -17.96
N ALA A 527 -11.01 3.47 -17.80
CA ALA A 527 -10.22 3.36 -16.59
C ALA A 527 -9.20 4.51 -16.42
N ILE A 528 -8.70 5.10 -17.51
CA ILE A 528 -7.86 6.32 -17.48
C ILE A 528 -8.68 7.51 -17.00
N GLU A 529 -9.85 7.73 -17.62
CA GLU A 529 -10.78 8.81 -17.27
C GLU A 529 -11.24 8.70 -15.82
N GLN A 530 -11.58 7.49 -15.35
CA GLN A 530 -11.95 7.26 -13.97
C GLN A 530 -10.77 7.38 -12.98
N SER A 531 -9.53 7.08 -13.40
CA SER A 531 -8.35 7.38 -12.58
C SER A 531 -8.15 8.89 -12.39
N ARG A 532 -8.44 9.68 -13.44
CA ARG A 532 -8.31 11.15 -13.40
C ARG A 532 -9.43 11.83 -12.63
N SER A 533 -10.66 11.31 -12.68
CA SER A 533 -11.78 11.83 -11.88
C SER A 533 -11.61 11.63 -10.37
N TRP A 534 -10.67 10.77 -9.95
CA TRP A 534 -10.29 10.56 -8.55
C TRP A 534 -8.99 11.30 -8.15
N ALA A 535 -8.24 11.84 -9.10
CA ALA A 535 -7.00 12.57 -8.83
C ALA A 535 -7.31 14.00 -8.34
N ILE A 536 -6.74 14.36 -7.19
CA ILE A 536 -7.08 15.59 -6.45
C ILE A 536 -6.41 16.80 -7.10
N ASP A 537 -5.12 16.70 -7.38
CA ASP A 537 -4.27 17.73 -7.98
C ASP A 537 -4.15 17.60 -9.51
N GLU A 538 -3.73 18.68 -10.17
CA GLU A 538 -3.60 18.74 -11.63
C GLU A 538 -2.34 18.05 -12.15
N GLU A 539 -1.23 18.11 -11.40
CA GLU A 539 0.03 17.43 -11.76
C GLU A 539 -0.21 15.93 -11.95
N ARG A 540 -0.98 15.31 -11.05
CA ARG A 540 -1.40 13.91 -11.15
C ARG A 540 -2.38 13.64 -12.29
N ARG A 541 -3.25 14.59 -12.66
CA ARG A 541 -4.15 14.45 -13.83
C ARG A 541 -3.37 14.52 -15.15
N GLN A 542 -2.28 15.31 -15.20
CA GLN A 542 -1.35 15.35 -16.32
C GLN A 542 -0.49 14.08 -16.44
N GLU A 543 0.07 13.57 -15.33
CA GLU A 543 0.80 12.28 -15.32
C GLU A 543 -0.04 11.18 -15.99
N ILE A 544 -1.27 10.98 -15.48
CA ILE A 544 -2.14 9.88 -15.92
C ILE A 544 -2.50 9.97 -17.42
N LEU A 545 -2.57 11.17 -18.02
CA LEU A 545 -2.70 11.29 -19.47
C LEU A 545 -1.40 10.94 -20.19
N ALA A 546 -0.26 11.48 -19.76
CA ALA A 546 1.03 11.29 -20.42
C ALA A 546 1.37 9.79 -20.60
N ASP A 547 1.16 9.00 -19.54
CA ASP A 547 1.35 7.54 -19.51
C ASP A 547 0.44 6.77 -20.48
N SER A 548 -0.65 7.41 -20.90
CA SER A 548 -1.84 6.76 -21.49
C SER A 548 -2.05 7.11 -22.96
N ILE A 549 -1.31 8.06 -23.52
CA ILE A 549 -1.41 8.45 -24.95
C ILE A 549 -1.23 7.24 -25.88
N ASP A 550 -0.36 6.29 -25.54
CA ASP A 550 -0.14 5.02 -26.26
C ASP A 550 -1.43 4.17 -26.41
N VAL A 551 -2.42 4.32 -25.51
CA VAL A 551 -3.72 3.64 -25.60
C VAL A 551 -4.62 4.32 -26.65
N TYR A 552 -4.64 5.65 -26.68
CA TYR A 552 -5.38 6.43 -27.68
C TYR A 552 -4.79 6.24 -29.08
N ASP A 553 -3.47 6.35 -29.23
CA ASP A 553 -2.74 6.04 -30.48
C ASP A 553 -3.16 4.67 -31.05
N LYS A 554 -3.28 3.65 -30.20
CA LYS A 554 -3.57 2.27 -30.61
C LYS A 554 -5.03 1.98 -30.88
N ILE A 555 -5.98 2.60 -30.18
CA ILE A 555 -7.40 2.41 -30.50
C ILE A 555 -7.76 3.09 -31.81
N ILE A 556 -7.21 4.29 -32.08
CA ILE A 556 -7.40 5.02 -33.34
C ILE A 556 -6.86 4.16 -34.50
N GLN A 557 -5.64 3.63 -34.37
CA GLN A 557 -5.08 2.70 -35.37
C GLN A 557 -5.91 1.42 -35.53
N ALA A 558 -6.43 0.84 -34.44
CA ALA A 558 -7.26 -0.37 -34.52
C ALA A 558 -8.61 -0.12 -35.21
N CYS A 559 -9.25 1.03 -34.95
CA CYS A 559 -10.46 1.49 -35.65
C CYS A 559 -10.18 1.73 -37.15
N LEU A 560 -9.10 2.42 -37.50
CA LEU A 560 -8.67 2.64 -38.89
C LEU A 560 -8.41 1.32 -39.62
N ASN A 561 -7.67 0.39 -39.01
CA ASN A 561 -7.39 -0.93 -39.59
C ASN A 561 -8.65 -1.78 -39.79
N LEU A 562 -9.73 -1.51 -39.05
CA LEU A 562 -11.03 -2.18 -39.15
C LEU A 562 -12.04 -1.38 -40.00
N SER A 563 -11.60 -0.31 -40.66
CA SER A 563 -12.42 0.64 -41.44
C SER A 563 -13.57 1.31 -40.66
N GLN A 564 -13.47 1.40 -39.33
CA GLN A 564 -14.40 2.13 -38.46
C GLN A 564 -13.92 3.58 -38.30
N ILE A 565 -13.97 4.36 -39.38
CA ILE A 565 -13.39 5.72 -39.44
C ILE A 565 -14.13 6.66 -38.48
N GLU A 566 -15.45 6.52 -38.34
CA GLU A 566 -16.30 7.25 -37.41
C GLU A 566 -15.74 7.18 -35.98
N LYS A 567 -15.43 5.97 -35.49
CA LYS A 567 -14.85 5.76 -34.16
C LYS A 567 -13.40 6.24 -34.07
N ALA A 568 -12.64 6.20 -35.17
CA ALA A 568 -11.29 6.75 -35.19
C ALA A 568 -11.31 8.28 -35.00
N VAL A 569 -12.33 8.98 -35.52
CA VAL A 569 -12.61 10.39 -35.23
C VAL A 569 -13.05 10.56 -33.77
N GLU A 570 -14.00 9.76 -33.27
CA GLU A 570 -14.47 9.84 -31.87
C GLU A 570 -13.33 9.69 -30.85
N TYR A 571 -12.43 8.72 -31.02
CA TYR A 571 -11.27 8.55 -30.14
C TYR A 571 -10.19 9.62 -30.35
N THR A 572 -10.08 10.19 -31.56
CA THR A 572 -9.25 11.37 -31.84
C THR A 572 -9.74 12.57 -31.03
N GLU A 573 -11.03 12.92 -31.11
CA GLU A 573 -11.56 14.05 -30.37
C GLU A 573 -11.58 13.81 -28.86
N ARG A 574 -11.91 12.60 -28.40
CA ARG A 574 -11.82 12.20 -26.98
C ARG A 574 -10.38 12.37 -26.44
N SER A 575 -9.36 12.07 -27.24
CA SER A 575 -7.95 12.30 -26.89
C SER A 575 -7.58 13.80 -26.83
N ARG A 576 -8.22 14.66 -27.63
CA ARG A 576 -7.87 16.10 -27.74
C ARG A 576 -8.69 17.00 -26.82
N ALA A 577 -10.02 16.83 -26.77
CA ALA A 577 -10.91 17.59 -25.91
C ALA A 577 -10.51 17.44 -24.43
N GLN A 578 -10.10 16.23 -24.03
CA GLN A 578 -9.61 15.98 -22.67
C GLN A 578 -8.34 16.77 -22.33
N ARG A 579 -7.43 16.98 -23.29
CA ARG A 579 -6.21 17.79 -23.10
C ARG A 579 -6.48 19.29 -23.16
N LEU A 580 -7.44 19.72 -23.99
CA LEU A 580 -7.84 21.12 -24.10
C LEU A 580 -8.48 21.62 -22.80
N VAL A 581 -9.36 20.81 -22.19
CA VAL A 581 -9.99 21.14 -20.90
C VAL A 581 -8.95 21.35 -19.80
N ASP A 582 -7.96 20.47 -19.70
CA ASP A 582 -6.87 20.60 -18.73
C ASP A 582 -6.08 21.91 -18.96
N MET A 583 -5.76 22.22 -20.22
CA MET A 583 -5.11 23.48 -20.60
C MET A 583 -5.96 24.72 -20.29
N MET A 584 -7.29 24.62 -20.29
CA MET A 584 -8.16 25.74 -19.90
C MET A 584 -8.20 25.91 -18.39
N ALA A 585 -8.23 24.81 -17.62
CA ALA A 585 -8.18 24.83 -16.16
C ALA A 585 -6.83 25.35 -15.63
N SER A 586 -5.71 24.92 -16.24
CA SER A 586 -4.36 25.28 -15.77
C SER A 586 -3.94 26.73 -16.06
N ASN A 587 -4.67 27.45 -16.92
CA ASN A 587 -4.34 28.83 -17.32
C ASN A 587 -5.31 29.88 -16.73
N GLU A 588 -6.10 29.51 -15.72
CA GLU A 588 -6.92 30.41 -14.89
C GLU A 588 -7.83 31.39 -15.66
N LEU A 589 -8.29 30.99 -16.87
CA LEU A 589 -8.97 31.84 -17.86
C LEU A 589 -10.27 32.54 -17.39
N TYR A 590 -10.77 32.21 -16.18
CA TYR A 590 -12.00 32.73 -15.59
C TYR A 590 -11.78 33.64 -14.36
N GLN A 591 -10.54 33.93 -13.93
CA GLN A 591 -10.24 34.74 -12.72
C GLN A 591 -10.73 36.21 -12.74
N GLY A 592 -11.46 36.65 -13.77
CA GLY A 592 -12.01 38.00 -13.90
C GLY A 592 -13.49 38.08 -14.27
N GLY A 593 -14.24 36.97 -14.22
CA GLY A 593 -15.69 36.94 -14.49
C GLY A 593 -16.52 36.74 -13.23
N ASP A 594 -17.61 37.49 -13.08
CA ASP A 594 -18.60 37.27 -12.02
C ASP A 594 -19.32 35.92 -12.24
N ILE A 595 -18.87 34.86 -11.56
CA ILE A 595 -19.59 33.59 -11.51
C ILE A 595 -20.90 33.82 -10.75
N VAL A 596 -22.03 33.53 -11.40
CA VAL A 596 -23.37 33.72 -10.82
C VAL A 596 -23.53 32.79 -9.59
N PRO A 597 -24.07 33.23 -8.44
CA PRO A 597 -24.09 32.44 -7.20
C PRO A 597 -24.71 31.03 -7.33
N GLU A 598 -25.70 30.86 -8.20
CA GLU A 598 -26.29 29.54 -8.51
C GLU A 598 -25.31 28.58 -9.20
N LEU A 599 -24.38 29.08 -10.03
CA LEU A 599 -23.29 28.28 -10.62
C LEU A 599 -22.25 27.90 -9.56
N GLU A 600 -21.90 28.81 -8.66
CA GLU A 600 -20.97 28.54 -7.57
C GLU A 600 -21.52 27.45 -6.63
N GLN A 601 -22.79 27.52 -6.25
CA GLN A 601 -23.45 26.48 -5.45
C GLN A 601 -23.42 25.12 -6.16
N HIS A 602 -23.74 25.07 -7.46
CA HIS A 602 -23.72 23.81 -8.20
C HIS A 602 -22.31 23.22 -8.38
N LEU A 603 -21.25 24.04 -8.43
CA LEU A 603 -19.86 23.55 -8.36
C LEU A 603 -19.55 22.95 -6.98
N GLN A 604 -19.91 23.66 -5.90
CA GLN A 604 -19.71 23.18 -4.53
C GLN A 604 -20.47 21.87 -4.27
N ASP A 605 -21.70 21.74 -4.78
CA ASP A 605 -22.51 20.51 -4.74
C ASP A 605 -21.81 19.34 -5.46
N TYR A 606 -21.27 19.57 -6.66
CA TYR A 606 -20.54 18.56 -7.43
C TYR A 606 -19.26 18.12 -6.69
N GLU A 607 -18.51 19.06 -6.11
CA GLU A 607 -17.34 18.77 -5.28
C GLU A 607 -17.68 18.04 -3.98
N GLU A 608 -18.77 18.37 -3.29
CA GLU A 608 -19.20 17.62 -2.10
C GLU A 608 -19.61 16.19 -2.48
N LEU A 609 -20.37 16.02 -3.56
CA LEU A 609 -20.72 14.69 -4.08
C LEU A 609 -19.47 13.89 -4.47
N GLN A 610 -18.50 14.49 -5.16
CA GLN A 610 -17.24 13.82 -5.50
C GLN A 610 -16.43 13.45 -4.24
N ARG A 611 -16.31 14.36 -3.24
CA ARG A 611 -15.67 14.06 -1.95
C ARG A 611 -16.37 12.93 -1.20
N ARG A 612 -17.71 12.88 -1.22
CA ARG A 612 -18.51 11.82 -0.60
C ARG A 612 -18.40 10.49 -1.34
N ILE A 613 -18.35 10.50 -2.67
CA ILE A 613 -18.08 9.31 -3.51
C ILE A 613 -16.68 8.79 -3.22
N ASN A 614 -15.66 9.64 -3.16
CA ASN A 614 -14.29 9.25 -2.83
C ASN A 614 -14.22 8.66 -1.42
N ALA A 615 -14.84 9.30 -0.41
CA ALA A 615 -14.90 8.77 0.95
C ALA A 615 -15.62 7.42 1.04
N LEU A 616 -16.68 7.18 0.25
CA LEU A 616 -17.38 5.90 0.19
C LEU A 616 -16.64 4.83 -0.64
N ARG A 617 -15.89 5.22 -1.68
CA ARG A 617 -14.96 4.32 -2.38
C ARG A 617 -13.81 3.92 -1.49
N GLU A 618 -13.23 4.84 -0.73
CA GLU A 618 -12.26 4.53 0.32
C GLU A 618 -12.86 3.64 1.40
N GLU A 619 -14.08 3.91 1.88
CA GLU A 619 -14.77 3.07 2.89
C GLU A 619 -15.05 1.66 2.35
N LEU A 620 -15.52 1.53 1.11
CA LEU A 620 -15.74 0.26 0.43
C LEU A 620 -14.41 -0.48 0.25
N GLN A 621 -13.36 0.18 -0.25
CA GLN A 621 -12.05 -0.42 -0.43
C GLN A 621 -11.41 -0.80 0.91
N ARG A 622 -11.54 0.03 1.95
CA ARG A 622 -11.06 -0.29 3.30
C ARG A 622 -11.83 -1.46 3.91
N ARG A 623 -13.14 -1.60 3.64
CA ARG A 623 -13.95 -2.76 4.05
C ARG A 623 -13.61 -4.03 3.27
N ILE A 624 -13.33 -3.94 1.97
CA ILE A 624 -12.79 -5.05 1.16
C ILE A 624 -11.42 -5.47 1.71
N ASN A 625 -10.54 -4.50 2.00
CA ASN A 625 -9.23 -4.72 2.63
C ASN A 625 -9.32 -5.23 4.09
N ALA A 626 -10.49 -5.11 4.73
CA ALA A 626 -10.80 -5.62 6.06
C ALA A 626 -11.52 -6.99 6.03
N LEU A 627 -11.52 -7.68 4.90
CA LEU A 627 -11.97 -9.08 4.77
C LEU A 627 -10.78 -10.05 4.56
N GLY A 628 -9.55 -9.65 4.95
CA GLY A 628 -8.32 -10.42 4.73
C GLY A 628 -7.22 -10.21 5.78
N PHE A 629 -6.73 -11.28 6.42
CA PHE A 629 -5.78 -11.22 7.54
C PHE A 629 -4.91 -12.48 7.66
N GLY A 630 -3.60 -12.34 7.97
CA GLY A 630 -2.76 -13.52 8.18
C GLY A 630 -1.26 -13.37 8.46
N SER A 631 -0.70 -12.17 8.63
CA SER A 631 0.71 -11.92 9.00
C SER A 631 1.79 -12.57 8.13
N ALA A 632 2.13 -11.91 7.02
CA ALA A 632 3.44 -12.03 6.35
C ALA A 632 3.92 -10.64 5.90
N SER A 633 5.17 -10.55 5.44
CA SER A 633 5.73 -9.33 4.83
C SER A 633 5.25 -9.20 3.39
N GLU A 634 4.10 -8.57 3.18
CA GLU A 634 3.49 -8.39 1.85
C GLU A 634 4.10 -7.21 1.07
N THR A 635 5.37 -7.32 0.69
CA THR A 635 5.94 -6.53 -0.42
C THR A 635 5.39 -7.08 -1.73
N VAL A 636 4.37 -6.41 -2.28
CA VAL A 636 3.85 -6.71 -3.63
C VAL A 636 4.75 -5.99 -4.65
N PRO A 637 5.44 -6.70 -5.56
CA PRO A 637 6.28 -6.05 -6.57
C PRO A 637 5.41 -5.22 -7.51
N VAL A 638 5.78 -3.95 -7.71
CA VAL A 638 5.05 -3.06 -8.62
C VAL A 638 5.49 -3.36 -10.05
N LEU A 639 4.54 -3.47 -10.99
CA LEU A 639 4.86 -3.69 -12.40
C LEU A 639 5.65 -2.51 -12.96
N ALA A 640 6.86 -2.79 -13.45
CA ALA A 640 7.71 -1.78 -14.08
C ALA A 640 7.05 -1.26 -15.37
N GLY A 641 6.85 0.06 -15.46
CA GLY A 641 6.29 0.71 -16.66
C GLY A 641 5.25 1.81 -16.41
N SER A 642 4.91 2.14 -15.15
CA SER A 642 4.12 3.33 -14.78
C SER A 642 4.50 3.81 -13.37
N PRO A 643 4.45 5.11 -13.07
CA PRO A 643 5.75 6.02 -11.53
C PRO A 643 5.23 5.69 -10.15
N ASN A 644 4.05 5.11 -10.22
CA ASN A 644 2.93 6.04 -10.26
C ASN A 644 1.77 5.42 -9.46
N LYS A 645 2.12 5.08 -8.21
CA LYS A 645 1.64 3.97 -7.37
C LYS A 645 0.20 4.07 -6.86
N THR A 646 -0.64 3.07 -7.18
CA THR A 646 -1.79 2.66 -6.33
C THR A 646 -1.60 1.26 -5.77
N MET A 647 -1.98 1.07 -4.50
CA MET A 647 -1.81 -0.21 -3.80
C MET A 647 -2.73 -1.30 -4.38
N SER A 648 -2.14 -2.33 -4.99
CA SER A 648 -2.83 -3.59 -5.29
C SER A 648 -3.01 -4.40 -4.00
N LEU A 649 -3.95 -3.98 -3.15
CA LEU A 649 -4.26 -4.65 -1.88
C LEU A 649 -5.22 -5.82 -2.09
N GLY A 650 -4.78 -7.00 -1.66
CA GLY A 650 -5.61 -8.18 -1.53
C GLY A 650 -4.92 -9.22 -0.67
N MET A 651 -5.71 -9.90 0.17
CA MET A 651 -5.74 -11.37 0.42
C MET A 651 -6.95 -11.67 1.33
N ALA A 652 -7.12 -12.88 1.87
CA ALA A 652 -8.45 -13.42 2.24
C ALA A 652 -8.68 -13.82 3.71
N VAL A 653 -9.93 -14.24 3.99
CA VAL A 653 -10.42 -14.86 5.23
C VAL A 653 -11.04 -16.23 4.93
N LYS A 654 -11.08 -17.13 5.93
CA LYS A 654 -12.01 -18.27 5.95
C LYS A 654 -12.86 -18.29 7.23
N GLN A 655 -14.10 -17.80 7.08
CA GLN A 655 -15.31 -18.14 7.84
C GLN A 655 -15.21 -18.39 9.36
N SER A 656 -15.45 -17.36 10.18
CA SER A 656 -16.57 -17.36 11.14
C SER A 656 -16.97 -15.92 11.56
N GLY A 657 -18.20 -15.73 12.04
CA GLY A 657 -18.64 -14.53 12.77
C GLY A 657 -18.76 -13.20 11.99
N GLN A 658 -19.97 -12.87 11.50
CA GLN A 658 -20.31 -11.60 10.83
C GLN A 658 -19.47 -11.26 9.58
N SER A 659 -19.63 -12.07 8.53
CA SER A 659 -19.34 -11.62 7.17
C SER A 659 -20.17 -10.38 6.81
N LEU A 660 -19.59 -9.41 6.09
CA LEU A 660 -20.39 -8.64 5.13
C LEU A 660 -21.00 -9.67 4.18
N THR A 661 -22.33 -9.75 4.12
CA THR A 661 -22.99 -10.54 3.08
C THR A 661 -22.73 -9.88 1.72
N ARG A 662 -22.94 -10.64 0.63
CA ARG A 662 -22.88 -10.07 -0.73
C ARG A 662 -23.77 -8.83 -0.85
N GLU A 663 -24.90 -8.81 -0.14
CA GLU A 663 -25.87 -7.70 -0.08
C GLU A 663 -25.29 -6.44 0.59
N ALA A 664 -24.37 -6.59 1.55
CA ALA A 664 -23.74 -5.46 2.23
C ALA A 664 -22.74 -4.73 1.32
N LEU A 665 -21.96 -5.47 0.53
CA LEU A 665 -21.14 -4.89 -0.55
C LEU A 665 -22.04 -4.28 -1.63
N LEU A 666 -23.09 -5.00 -2.04
CA LEU A 666 -24.10 -4.50 -2.99
C LEU A 666 -24.80 -3.22 -2.51
N LYS A 667 -24.84 -2.96 -1.19
CA LYS A 667 -25.36 -1.70 -0.64
C LYS A 667 -24.39 -0.55 -0.89
N TYR A 668 -23.09 -0.73 -0.66
CA TYR A 668 -22.07 0.29 -0.96
C TYR A 668 -21.98 0.56 -2.46
N GLU A 669 -22.00 -0.49 -3.29
CA GLU A 669 -22.08 -0.38 -4.76
C GLU A 669 -23.30 0.46 -5.18
N LYS A 670 -24.49 0.20 -4.62
CA LYS A 670 -25.70 0.98 -4.88
C LYS A 670 -25.67 2.40 -4.32
N GLU A 671 -25.04 2.64 -3.17
CA GLU A 671 -24.93 3.97 -2.57
C GLU A 671 -23.96 4.85 -3.36
N ILE A 672 -22.85 4.28 -3.85
CA ILE A 672 -21.92 4.94 -4.78
C ILE A 672 -22.62 5.21 -6.12
N GLN A 673 -23.32 4.23 -6.72
CA GLN A 673 -24.08 4.43 -7.96
C GLN A 673 -25.18 5.51 -7.81
N ALA A 674 -25.86 5.57 -6.66
CA ALA A 674 -26.86 6.61 -6.40
C ALA A 674 -26.24 8.01 -6.28
N LEU A 675 -25.06 8.12 -5.65
CA LEU A 675 -24.33 9.39 -5.57
C LEU A 675 -23.70 9.79 -6.90
N GLU A 676 -23.20 8.85 -7.70
CA GLU A 676 -22.72 9.12 -9.06
C GLU A 676 -23.87 9.59 -9.97
N ALA A 677 -25.07 9.00 -9.84
CA ALA A 677 -26.27 9.48 -10.52
C ALA A 677 -26.70 10.89 -10.05
N GLN A 678 -26.60 11.20 -8.76
CA GLN A 678 -26.84 12.56 -8.24
C GLN A 678 -25.79 13.55 -8.76
N LYS A 679 -24.51 13.17 -8.78
CA LYS A 679 -23.42 13.99 -9.32
C LYS A 679 -23.63 14.30 -10.80
N GLN A 680 -24.09 13.30 -11.58
CA GLN A 680 -24.44 13.50 -12.99
C GLN A 680 -25.67 14.42 -13.17
N GLN A 681 -26.63 14.42 -12.23
CA GLN A 681 -27.76 15.37 -12.25
C GLN A 681 -27.30 16.81 -11.95
N VAL A 682 -26.40 17.02 -10.99
CA VAL A 682 -25.80 18.34 -10.71
C VAL A 682 -24.98 18.82 -11.93
N TRP A 683 -24.22 17.94 -12.58
CA TRP A 683 -23.51 18.29 -13.81
C TRP A 683 -24.46 18.65 -14.97
N GLN A 684 -25.59 17.95 -15.12
CA GLN A 684 -26.64 18.33 -16.07
C GLN A 684 -27.32 19.66 -15.73
N GLN A 685 -27.27 20.11 -14.48
CA GLN A 685 -27.73 21.45 -14.08
C GLN A 685 -26.66 22.51 -14.42
N LEU A 686 -25.40 22.31 -14.00
CA LEU A 686 -24.25 23.14 -14.39
C LEU A 686 -24.25 23.41 -15.90
N ARG A 687 -24.33 22.35 -16.72
CA ARG A 687 -24.27 22.43 -18.18
C ARG A 687 -25.44 23.19 -18.82
N ARG A 688 -26.60 23.29 -18.16
CA ARG A 688 -27.73 24.11 -18.65
C ARG A 688 -27.54 25.60 -18.42
N TYR A 689 -26.68 25.98 -17.47
CA TYR A 689 -26.33 27.37 -17.18
C TYR A 689 -25.04 27.78 -17.89
N ASP A 690 -23.96 27.00 -17.75
CA ASP A 690 -22.69 27.20 -18.45
C ASP A 690 -22.16 25.85 -18.99
N PRO A 691 -22.28 25.62 -20.32
CA PRO A 691 -21.74 24.42 -20.97
C PRO A 691 -20.21 24.30 -20.95
N VAL A 692 -19.48 25.42 -20.88
CA VAL A 692 -18.01 25.46 -20.94
C VAL A 692 -17.42 25.11 -19.58
N LEU A 693 -17.94 25.73 -18.52
CA LEU A 693 -17.57 25.44 -17.13
C LEU A 693 -17.92 23.99 -16.76
N ALA A 694 -19.09 23.49 -17.19
CA ALA A 694 -19.44 22.07 -17.03
C ALA A 694 -18.49 21.15 -17.81
N GLY A 695 -18.07 21.56 -19.02
CA GLY A 695 -17.08 20.83 -19.82
C GLY A 695 -15.71 20.74 -19.17
N GLN A 696 -15.29 21.76 -18.40
CA GLN A 696 -14.06 21.71 -17.59
C GLN A 696 -14.14 20.68 -16.46
N VAL A 697 -15.31 20.55 -15.83
CA VAL A 697 -15.55 19.63 -14.70
C VAL A 697 -15.66 18.16 -15.14
N GLN A 698 -16.24 17.91 -16.31
CA GLN A 698 -16.38 16.57 -16.90
C GLN A 698 -16.56 16.68 -18.42
N VAL A 699 -15.60 16.14 -19.16
CA VAL A 699 -15.54 16.26 -20.63
C VAL A 699 -16.51 15.28 -21.27
N GLU A 700 -17.58 15.78 -21.88
CA GLU A 700 -18.37 14.98 -22.80
C GLU A 700 -17.65 14.84 -24.13
N HIS A 701 -17.66 13.63 -24.69
CA HIS A 701 -17.09 13.33 -26.01
C HIS A 701 -18.23 13.37 -27.02
N LEU A 702 -18.06 14.13 -28.11
CA LEU A 702 -18.99 14.12 -29.22
C LEU A 702 -18.95 12.76 -29.92
N ASP A 703 -20.12 12.24 -30.30
CA ASP A 703 -20.21 11.16 -31.29
C ASP A 703 -20.07 11.71 -32.73
N TRP A 704 -19.90 10.83 -33.70
CA TRP A 704 -19.79 11.23 -35.11
C TRP A 704 -20.99 12.04 -35.63
N GLU A 705 -22.22 11.67 -35.27
CA GLU A 705 -23.43 12.37 -35.76
C GLU A 705 -23.51 13.80 -35.20
N GLN A 706 -23.11 13.99 -33.93
CA GLN A 706 -23.00 15.30 -33.30
C GLN A 706 -21.92 16.17 -33.97
N MET A 707 -20.75 15.61 -34.27
CA MET A 707 -19.70 16.34 -35.00
C MET A 707 -20.13 16.74 -36.40
N GLN A 708 -20.86 15.87 -37.11
CA GLN A 708 -21.38 16.16 -38.44
C GLN A 708 -22.43 17.29 -38.41
N GLN A 709 -23.27 17.35 -37.37
CA GLN A 709 -24.28 18.40 -37.18
C GLN A 709 -23.68 19.80 -36.93
N LEU A 710 -22.41 19.90 -36.51
CA LEU A 710 -21.70 21.17 -36.35
C LEU A 710 -21.25 21.79 -37.70
N ILE A 711 -21.38 21.08 -38.82
CA ILE A 711 -21.01 21.59 -40.14
C ILE A 711 -22.27 22.16 -40.82
N GLU A 712 -22.41 23.49 -40.80
CA GLU A 712 -23.63 24.15 -41.28
C GLU A 712 -23.81 24.07 -42.80
N GLU A 713 -22.74 24.16 -43.59
CA GLU A 713 -22.82 24.19 -45.06
C GLU A 713 -22.16 22.99 -45.75
N SER A 714 -22.73 22.59 -46.89
CA SER A 714 -22.22 21.45 -47.68
C SER A 714 -20.90 21.76 -48.44
N THR A 715 -20.57 23.05 -48.57
CA THR A 715 -19.30 23.58 -49.09
C THR A 715 -18.24 23.80 -48.01
N THR A 716 -18.53 23.50 -46.74
CA THR A 716 -17.56 23.51 -45.64
C THR A 716 -16.97 22.11 -45.42
N ALA A 717 -15.66 22.02 -45.16
CA ALA A 717 -15.03 20.79 -44.68
C ALA A 717 -14.17 21.05 -43.44
N LEU A 718 -14.26 20.13 -42.47
CA LEU A 718 -13.40 20.16 -41.28
C LEU A 718 -12.27 19.14 -41.44
N LEU A 719 -11.03 19.61 -41.25
CA LEU A 719 -9.81 18.82 -41.30
C LEU A 719 -9.25 18.61 -39.89
N SER A 720 -9.54 17.45 -39.30
CA SER A 720 -9.07 17.07 -37.97
C SER A 720 -7.76 16.29 -38.09
N PHE A 721 -6.66 16.89 -37.63
CA PHE A 721 -5.33 16.27 -37.63
C PHE A 721 -5.11 15.43 -36.37
N TYR A 722 -4.51 14.25 -36.51
CA TYR A 722 -3.98 13.48 -35.39
C TYR A 722 -2.65 12.81 -35.77
N THR A 723 -1.63 12.96 -34.93
CA THR A 723 -0.30 12.39 -35.17
C THR A 723 -0.03 11.25 -34.20
N THR A 724 -0.04 10.03 -34.73
CA THR A 724 0.33 8.85 -33.98
C THR A 724 1.87 8.76 -33.86
N ARG A 725 2.34 7.64 -33.31
CA ARG A 725 3.77 7.34 -33.24
C ARG A 725 4.46 7.31 -34.61
N GLU A 726 3.83 6.71 -35.61
CA GLU A 726 4.47 6.38 -36.91
C GLU A 726 3.91 7.21 -38.09
N ASP A 727 2.63 7.61 -38.05
CA ASP A 727 1.91 8.33 -39.12
C ASP A 727 1.21 9.62 -38.63
N THR A 728 0.79 10.48 -39.55
CA THR A 728 -0.21 11.53 -39.26
C THR A 728 -1.47 11.29 -40.11
N HIS A 729 -2.62 11.21 -39.46
CA HIS A 729 -3.93 11.10 -40.09
C HIS A 729 -4.58 12.49 -40.15
N ILE A 730 -5.28 12.74 -41.26
CA ILE A 730 -6.13 13.91 -41.47
C ILE A 730 -7.52 13.36 -41.74
N PHE A 731 -8.42 13.49 -40.77
CA PHE A 731 -9.83 13.15 -40.95
C PHE A 731 -10.55 14.30 -41.64
N ILE A 732 -11.30 14.00 -42.68
CA ILE A 732 -12.08 14.95 -43.47
C ILE A 732 -13.56 14.72 -43.17
N LEU A 733 -14.16 15.68 -42.47
CA LEU A 733 -15.55 15.66 -42.06
C LEU A 733 -16.34 16.64 -42.96
N ARG A 734 -17.53 16.24 -43.41
CA ARG A 734 -18.45 17.04 -44.25
C ARG A 734 -19.90 16.74 -43.84
N LYS A 735 -20.79 17.72 -43.99
CA LYS A 735 -22.20 17.65 -43.54
C LYS A 735 -22.99 16.45 -44.04
N ASP A 736 -22.84 16.09 -45.32
CA ASP A 736 -23.69 15.08 -46.00
C ASP A 736 -22.92 13.81 -46.41
N ARG A 737 -21.80 13.49 -45.74
CA ARG A 737 -20.94 12.33 -46.08
C ARG A 737 -20.30 11.69 -44.85
N SER A 738 -20.19 10.36 -44.84
CA SER A 738 -19.34 9.62 -43.89
C SER A 738 -17.92 10.19 -43.83
N PRO A 739 -17.23 10.13 -42.68
CA PRO A 739 -15.93 10.74 -42.51
C PRO A 739 -14.90 10.00 -43.37
N GLN A 740 -14.04 10.76 -44.02
CA GLN A 740 -12.94 10.21 -44.81
C GLN A 740 -11.63 10.39 -44.03
N VAL A 741 -10.61 9.61 -44.36
CA VAL A 741 -9.27 9.78 -43.79
C VAL A 741 -8.22 9.79 -44.90
N PHE A 742 -7.31 10.74 -44.81
CA PHE A 742 -6.06 10.80 -45.56
C PHE A 742 -4.92 10.58 -44.57
N THR A 743 -3.84 9.90 -44.96
CA THR A 743 -2.73 9.56 -44.05
C THR A 743 -1.40 9.92 -44.67
N CYS A 744 -0.68 10.83 -44.01
CA CYS A 744 0.68 11.20 -44.32
C CYS A 744 1.62 10.10 -43.78
N VAL A 745 1.84 9.07 -44.61
CA VAL A 745 2.53 7.84 -44.19
C VAL A 745 3.98 8.11 -43.81
N GLY A 746 4.38 7.61 -42.64
CA GLY A 746 5.71 7.81 -42.07
C GLY A 746 5.95 9.22 -41.53
N GLN A 747 4.92 10.06 -41.37
CA GLN A 747 5.01 11.41 -40.80
C GLN A 747 4.48 11.45 -39.34
N GLY A 748 4.77 10.41 -38.56
CA GLY A 748 4.44 10.31 -37.14
C GLY A 748 5.26 11.22 -36.23
N ARG A 749 5.05 11.07 -34.92
CA ARG A 749 5.58 11.95 -33.86
C ARG A 749 7.07 12.26 -34.00
N LYS A 750 7.90 11.27 -34.33
CA LYS A 750 9.36 11.46 -34.50
C LYS A 750 9.79 12.14 -35.79
N ARG A 751 9.01 12.07 -36.87
CA ARG A 751 9.41 12.55 -38.20
C ARG A 751 8.74 13.87 -38.60
N LEU A 752 7.54 14.12 -38.08
CA LEU A 752 6.82 15.39 -38.24
C LEU A 752 6.92 16.23 -36.97
N GLN A 753 6.37 15.78 -35.84
CA GLN A 753 6.16 16.65 -34.67
C GLN A 753 7.47 17.09 -34.00
N ILE A 754 8.46 16.20 -33.87
CA ILE A 754 9.81 16.60 -33.41
C ILE A 754 10.50 17.51 -34.45
N TRP A 755 10.32 17.26 -35.76
CA TRP A 755 10.86 18.13 -36.80
C TRP A 755 10.24 19.54 -36.76
N LEU A 756 8.93 19.68 -36.51
CA LEU A 756 8.26 20.96 -36.27
C LEU A 756 8.84 21.69 -35.04
N LEU A 757 9.05 20.96 -33.93
CA LEU A 757 9.67 21.51 -32.72
C LEU A 757 11.08 22.06 -33.01
N GLU A 758 11.94 21.25 -33.64
CA GLU A 758 13.34 21.57 -33.94
C GLU A 758 13.51 22.66 -35.03
N ASN A 759 12.61 22.72 -36.02
CA ASN A 759 12.82 23.53 -37.24
C ASN A 759 11.85 24.72 -37.36
N TRP A 760 10.82 24.80 -36.51
CA TRP A 760 9.90 25.94 -36.43
C TRP A 760 9.89 26.58 -35.05
N PHE A 761 9.53 25.83 -34.00
CA PHE A 761 9.29 26.41 -32.67
C PHE A 761 10.56 26.91 -32.00
N ILE A 762 11.61 26.07 -31.92
CA ILE A 762 12.89 26.46 -31.31
C ILE A 762 13.52 27.66 -32.07
N PRO A 763 13.63 27.65 -33.42
CA PRO A 763 14.11 28.83 -34.17
C PRO A 763 13.23 30.08 -34.01
N TYR A 764 11.91 29.95 -33.89
CA TYR A 764 11.01 31.09 -33.64
C TYR A 764 11.28 31.77 -32.29
N VAL A 765 11.57 30.99 -31.26
CA VAL A 765 11.87 31.48 -29.89
C VAL A 765 13.31 31.99 -29.77
N GLU A 766 14.29 31.24 -30.27
CA GLU A 766 15.72 31.50 -30.02
C GLU A 766 16.42 32.30 -31.13
N ALA A 767 15.95 32.21 -32.37
CA ALA A 767 16.67 32.68 -33.57
C ALA A 767 15.75 33.39 -34.58
N GLN A 768 14.83 34.25 -34.10
CA GLN A 768 13.71 34.78 -34.89
C GLN A 768 14.09 35.42 -36.24
N SER A 769 15.29 35.99 -36.39
CA SER A 769 15.78 36.54 -37.67
C SER A 769 16.08 35.45 -38.71
N GLU A 770 16.63 34.31 -38.29
CA GLU A 770 16.89 33.15 -39.14
C GLU A 770 15.60 32.42 -39.46
N TRP A 771 14.71 32.25 -38.48
CA TRP A 771 13.36 31.71 -38.68
C TRP A 771 12.58 32.51 -39.74
N LYS A 772 12.63 33.85 -39.71
CA LYS A 772 12.01 34.71 -40.74
C LYS A 772 12.60 34.52 -42.14
N GLN A 773 13.89 34.21 -42.27
CA GLN A 773 14.54 33.98 -43.57
C GLN A 773 14.19 32.59 -44.12
N ASN A 774 14.18 31.57 -43.27
CA ASN A 774 13.93 30.18 -43.64
C ASN A 774 12.42 29.83 -43.74
N MET A 775 11.52 30.79 -43.50
CA MET A 775 10.07 30.55 -43.36
C MET A 775 9.44 29.94 -44.62
N GLY A 776 9.79 30.43 -45.82
CA GLY A 776 9.23 29.92 -47.09
C GLY A 776 9.65 28.48 -47.36
N ASP A 777 10.96 28.24 -47.35
CA ASP A 777 11.62 26.94 -47.40
C ASP A 777 11.05 25.90 -46.43
N PHE A 778 10.62 26.33 -45.24
CA PHE A 778 10.00 25.46 -44.24
C PHE A 778 8.54 25.14 -44.60
N LEU A 779 7.74 26.15 -44.97
CA LEU A 779 6.32 25.97 -45.28
C LEU A 779 6.11 25.09 -46.54
N GLU A 780 7.01 25.20 -47.53
CA GLU A 780 7.06 24.31 -48.69
C GLU A 780 7.31 22.85 -48.27
N LYS A 781 8.37 22.59 -47.51
CA LYS A 781 8.71 21.25 -46.99
C LYS A 781 7.62 20.69 -46.07
N LEU A 782 6.87 21.53 -45.36
CA LEU A 782 5.72 21.11 -44.56
C LEU A 782 4.51 20.75 -45.44
N ALA A 783 4.23 21.51 -46.50
CA ALA A 783 3.18 21.19 -47.47
C ALA A 783 3.47 19.86 -48.22
N GLU A 784 4.73 19.60 -48.56
CA GLU A 784 5.19 18.31 -49.09
C GLU A 784 4.94 17.17 -48.07
N ARG A 785 5.37 17.34 -46.81
CA ARG A 785 5.22 16.34 -45.75
C ARG A 785 3.76 16.02 -45.43
N LEU A 786 2.89 17.03 -45.45
CA LEU A 786 1.44 16.85 -45.28
C LEU A 786 0.73 16.43 -46.57
N GLN A 787 1.47 16.32 -47.70
CA GLN A 787 0.98 15.94 -49.02
C GLN A 787 -0.26 16.76 -49.45
N LEU A 788 -0.25 18.07 -49.16
CA LEU A 788 -1.45 18.92 -49.28
C LEU A 788 -2.03 18.95 -50.70
N GLN A 789 -1.18 18.85 -51.72
CA GLN A 789 -1.62 18.76 -53.12
C GLN A 789 -2.53 17.55 -53.37
N GLU A 790 -2.19 16.39 -52.80
CA GLU A 790 -2.97 15.15 -52.94
C GLU A 790 -4.24 15.20 -52.10
N LEU A 791 -4.17 15.73 -50.88
CA LEU A 791 -5.32 15.98 -50.02
C LEU A 791 -6.35 16.89 -50.70
N VAL A 792 -5.90 18.03 -51.25
CA VAL A 792 -6.77 19.01 -51.92
C VAL A 792 -7.45 18.39 -53.13
N ALA A 793 -6.68 17.80 -54.05
CA ALA A 793 -7.18 17.27 -55.31
C ALA A 793 -8.23 16.14 -55.12
N HIS A 794 -8.05 15.28 -54.12
CA HIS A 794 -8.92 14.12 -53.92
C HIS A 794 -10.06 14.36 -52.91
N TYR A 795 -9.86 15.21 -51.89
CA TYR A 795 -10.80 15.32 -50.76
C TYR A 795 -11.43 16.71 -50.57
N LEU A 796 -10.91 17.77 -51.20
CA LEU A 796 -11.38 19.15 -51.00
C LEU A 796 -11.97 19.82 -52.26
N THR A 797 -12.05 19.10 -53.38
CA THR A 797 -12.78 19.60 -54.56
C THR A 797 -14.22 20.01 -54.18
N GLY A 798 -14.61 21.22 -54.57
CA GLY A 798 -15.93 21.82 -54.27
C GLY A 798 -16.11 22.30 -52.82
N ILE A 799 -15.02 22.61 -52.11
CA ILE A 799 -15.05 23.24 -50.78
C ILE A 799 -14.67 24.71 -50.90
N GLU A 800 -15.41 25.55 -50.16
CA GLU A 800 -15.24 27.01 -50.10
C GLU A 800 -14.76 27.47 -48.72
N GLU A 801 -14.99 26.68 -47.67
CA GLU A 801 -14.55 26.95 -46.29
C GLU A 801 -13.82 25.74 -45.67
N LEU A 802 -12.70 25.99 -44.97
CA LEU A 802 -11.92 24.98 -44.27
C LEU A 802 -11.83 25.28 -42.77
N ILE A 803 -12.39 24.39 -41.95
CA ILE A 803 -12.20 24.39 -40.50
C ILE A 803 -11.01 23.48 -40.19
N ILE A 804 -9.86 24.07 -39.84
CA ILE A 804 -8.65 23.29 -39.48
C ILE A 804 -8.65 23.05 -37.97
N VAL A 805 -8.50 21.79 -37.55
CA VAL A 805 -8.26 21.43 -36.14
C VAL A 805 -6.90 20.72 -36.03
N PRO A 806 -5.81 21.46 -35.75
CA PRO A 806 -4.45 20.93 -35.74
C PRO A 806 -4.16 19.97 -34.56
N HIS A 807 -2.92 19.49 -34.49
CA HIS A 807 -2.45 18.63 -33.39
C HIS A 807 -0.99 18.91 -33.01
N ILE A 808 -0.73 19.06 -31.69
CA ILE A 808 0.57 19.35 -31.09
C ILE A 808 1.24 20.58 -31.76
N PHE A 809 2.38 20.47 -32.43
CA PHE A 809 3.09 21.64 -32.96
C PHE A 809 2.44 22.21 -34.23
N LEU A 810 1.50 21.48 -34.86
CA LEU A 810 0.70 22.02 -35.97
C LEU A 810 -0.18 23.20 -35.55
N HIS A 811 -0.49 23.38 -34.25
CA HIS A 811 -1.22 24.57 -33.77
C HIS A 811 -0.44 25.89 -33.96
N GLN A 812 0.86 25.83 -34.25
CA GLN A 812 1.73 27.00 -34.46
C GLN A 812 1.97 27.32 -35.94
N ILE A 813 1.28 26.63 -36.85
CA ILE A 813 1.51 26.73 -38.30
C ILE A 813 0.44 27.64 -38.94
N PRO A 814 0.84 28.66 -39.73
CA PRO A 814 -0.10 29.46 -40.51
C PRO A 814 -0.59 28.66 -41.72
N PHE A 815 -1.62 27.83 -41.54
CA PHE A 815 -2.15 26.95 -42.60
C PHE A 815 -2.53 27.72 -43.88
N ALA A 816 -3.02 28.94 -43.78
CA ALA A 816 -3.34 29.82 -44.92
C ALA A 816 -2.11 30.31 -45.72
N ALA A 817 -0.88 30.02 -45.25
CA ALA A 817 0.38 30.34 -45.93
C ALA A 817 1.13 29.08 -46.42
N LEU A 818 0.54 27.88 -46.29
CA LEU A 818 1.12 26.65 -46.84
C LEU A 818 0.88 26.61 -48.36
N PRO A 819 1.90 26.39 -49.19
CA PRO A 819 1.74 26.38 -50.64
C PRO A 819 0.92 25.18 -51.11
N ILE A 820 -0.05 25.46 -51.97
CA ILE A 820 -0.75 24.49 -52.81
C ILE A 820 -0.35 24.86 -54.25
N VAL A 821 0.05 23.87 -55.05
CA VAL A 821 0.59 24.12 -56.40
C VAL A 821 -0.58 24.29 -57.37
N ASP A 822 -0.89 25.54 -57.69
CA ASP A 822 -1.74 25.88 -58.82
C ASP A 822 -1.14 25.30 -60.13
N PRO A 823 -1.96 24.76 -61.06
CA PRO A 823 -1.49 24.45 -62.40
C PRO A 823 -0.99 25.75 -63.08
N PRO A 824 0.10 25.72 -63.85
CA PRO A 824 0.80 26.94 -64.27
C PRO A 824 -0.07 27.86 -65.13
N GLN A 825 -0.49 28.97 -64.52
CA GLN A 825 -1.23 30.05 -65.17
C GLN A 825 -0.41 30.65 -66.33
N PRO A 826 -1.01 30.95 -67.50
CA PRO A 826 -0.35 31.70 -68.56
C PRO A 826 -0.03 33.14 -68.12
N PRO A 827 0.99 33.80 -68.72
CA PRO A 827 1.51 35.05 -68.21
C PRO A 827 0.49 36.21 -68.23
N LEU A 828 0.35 36.87 -67.08
CA LEU A 828 -0.52 38.02 -66.88
C LEU A 828 -0.16 39.18 -67.82
N ILE A 829 -1.13 39.58 -68.66
CA ILE A 829 -1.07 40.82 -69.42
C ILE A 829 -1.37 41.98 -68.47
N ARG A 830 -0.49 42.99 -68.42
CA ARG A 830 -0.73 44.22 -67.64
C ARG A 830 -1.88 45.03 -68.27
N GLY A 831 -2.88 45.38 -67.46
CA GLY A 831 -4.03 46.19 -67.87
C GLY A 831 -4.51 47.15 -66.76
N GLU A 832 -3.79 48.27 -66.63
CA GLU A 832 -4.23 49.58 -66.09
C GLU A 832 -4.85 49.68 -64.68
N GLN A 833 -5.03 50.92 -64.21
CA GLN A 833 -5.41 51.27 -62.83
C GLN A 833 -6.77 51.98 -62.83
N GLU A 834 -7.66 51.63 -61.90
CA GLU A 834 -8.63 52.52 -61.24
C GLU A 834 -9.40 51.70 -60.18
N GLY A 835 -9.67 52.18 -58.96
CA GLY A 835 -9.20 53.39 -58.29
C GLY A 835 -10.07 53.70 -57.06
N LEU A 836 -9.52 53.68 -55.83
CA LEU A 836 -10.27 53.98 -54.61
C LEU A 836 -9.38 54.51 -53.47
N SER A 837 -9.79 55.61 -52.84
CA SER A 837 -9.21 56.19 -51.62
C SER A 837 -10.14 57.31 -51.08
N PRO A 838 -9.93 57.85 -49.86
CA PRO A 838 -9.38 57.23 -48.64
C PRO A 838 -10.33 57.40 -47.44
N LEU A 839 -10.12 56.62 -46.36
CA LEU A 839 -10.69 56.95 -45.04
C LEU A 839 -9.67 56.83 -43.90
N LYS A 840 -9.03 57.97 -43.63
CA LYS A 840 -8.48 58.48 -42.36
C LYS A 840 -7.89 57.50 -41.34
N THR A 841 -6.59 57.70 -41.11
CA THR A 841 -5.89 57.39 -39.86
C THR A 841 -6.57 57.99 -38.62
N GLY A 842 -6.52 57.25 -37.52
CA GLY A 842 -6.68 57.76 -36.16
C GLY A 842 -5.61 57.10 -35.28
N GLU A 843 -4.62 57.89 -34.84
CA GLU A 843 -3.52 57.40 -34.02
C GLU A 843 -3.95 57.33 -32.55
N GLN A 844 -3.74 56.19 -31.89
CA GLN A 844 -3.55 56.12 -30.45
C GLN A 844 -2.40 55.16 -30.15
N GLU A 845 -1.30 55.71 -29.63
CA GLU A 845 -0.21 54.93 -29.06
C GLU A 845 -0.69 54.24 -27.78
N GLY A 846 -0.72 52.90 -27.79
CA GLY A 846 -1.25 52.08 -26.70
C GLY A 846 -0.21 51.08 -26.20
N LEU A 847 0.67 51.55 -25.30
CA LEU A 847 1.58 50.81 -24.41
C LEU A 847 1.67 49.27 -24.62
N LEU A 848 2.82 48.82 -25.13
CA LEU A 848 3.24 47.42 -25.03
C LEU A 848 3.32 46.99 -23.55
N PRO A 849 2.67 45.88 -23.15
CA PRO A 849 2.99 45.21 -21.90
C PRO A 849 4.26 44.36 -22.12
N GLU A 850 5.42 44.86 -21.69
CA GLU A 850 6.54 43.98 -21.37
C GLU A 850 6.14 43.15 -20.13
N ASN A 851 5.91 41.84 -20.27
CA ASN A 851 6.41 40.79 -19.36
C ASN A 851 5.95 39.38 -19.75
N ALA A 852 6.60 38.38 -19.12
CA ALA A 852 6.19 36.97 -19.06
C ALA A 852 6.02 36.23 -20.41
N ALA A 853 7.15 35.86 -21.00
CA ALA A 853 7.21 34.72 -21.92
C ALA A 853 6.96 33.41 -21.14
N ILE A 854 5.70 33.07 -20.90
CA ILE A 854 5.31 31.80 -20.27
C ILE A 854 5.50 30.69 -21.31
N VAL A 855 6.60 29.94 -21.16
CA VAL A 855 6.85 28.70 -21.90
C VAL A 855 5.88 27.63 -21.38
N PRO A 856 4.92 27.12 -22.17
CA PRO A 856 4.14 25.96 -21.77
C PRO A 856 5.07 24.74 -21.66
N PRO A 857 4.84 23.80 -20.73
CA PRO A 857 5.68 22.61 -20.59
C PRO A 857 5.41 21.62 -21.73
N LEU A 858 5.85 21.96 -22.95
CA LEU A 858 5.86 21.08 -24.13
C LEU A 858 7.11 20.19 -24.18
N LEU A 859 8.20 20.62 -23.53
CA LEU A 859 9.49 19.92 -23.50
C LEU A 859 9.43 18.57 -22.77
N SER A 860 8.55 18.39 -21.78
CA SER A 860 8.35 17.11 -21.08
C SER A 860 7.59 16.07 -21.91
N TYR A 861 6.97 16.46 -23.04
CA TYR A 861 6.21 15.57 -23.92
C TYR A 861 6.94 15.25 -25.24
N ALA A 862 8.21 15.65 -25.37
CA ALA A 862 9.06 15.41 -26.54
C ALA A 862 10.05 14.23 -26.35
N LEU A 863 10.14 13.68 -25.14
CA LEU A 863 10.97 12.52 -24.75
C LEU A 863 10.09 11.29 -24.48
#